data_AF-A0AB73IQG7-F1
#
_entry.id   AF-A0AB73IQG7-F1
#
_cell.length_a   1.000
_cell.length_b   1.000
_cell.length_c   1.000
_cell.angle_alpha   90.00
_cell.angle_beta   90.00
_cell.angle_gamma   90.00
#
_symmetry.space_group_name_H-M   'P 1'
#
loop_
_entity.id
_entity.type
_entity.pdbx_description
1 polymer ?
#
loop_
_entity_poly.entity_id
_entity_poly.type
_entity_poly.pdbx_seq_one_letter_code
_entity_poly.pdbx_strand_id
1 'polypeptide(L)'
;MTKALYITAAPVGAVPKSLNLGDPVFIHGYLLDLIDAKERVSIVTTLENEGWEPVDEGGIALHSGFASTIDDAAVRSAGTASELERDGWYRVSGQWHAPWASEPHDVKPVLARSLLQRIASVGLVRQIVLQLTTFGWTVTAEGDLSWPHGSVRSYLPPGLVQQIRAADATVLDVLRSEGWTPCGAGYWQPGKGRSVDLPLTPEAIVADAHQSLVEGAAIVHLHTRSTADRGQLHIPGLGTAITTGAQRNQIVTEDFERIITTLRALEPAAILNVSTSARGDRSASESPLRRAHLKRYGPAQAHADIASFSPGPVVFQSGGGYDNPHGFLVQQLDQFARTGVRPEIEVFNHTIVENATSIYRDVLVEHGEPVLFMLVAGVDQHRRDAVSGELDDDSLIPVGTRKQIAALLQRDDVESTLAAARIAADALRPTVGQLREHFPSSKISILLPGAFHAILVDVALALSLDGIRVGLEDALNVFDSRVPGGVRRAQGTSDQVRALKLDLERRGIATLSAEALRDDIDMTRSEVRLFREATSALSGYLPFASSPQSLPGAETLAQALSPVIDAYGKIEDRFAAELGNVPDDLRTDPVVLAARVRATANATGINIRFFVEERDRYLDHEYLVFNDLYVPQALNFAREVLAQRGQSTDAYDDALAHYGGPGETVLREEASYRIRADQFKSSALRALEYLVSIPCRYNADRTNVFNTQLRRDPHYSATMALLFHAIRELTLELRARSNAHQKAADPVWSIVSVDAAQPQGGSPLREVASSRELPVLSAGVEWVVLPSTPTTHYPLGLKLSHGLTDTFHHFLDRVVRDVSLLEPGQPTRDTPLRVIGIAHTGRQSDGETIVEASMLYNRFALNADQTGTFHGHPARLIYERLLLPRLVDRPRELLYAESQLAVRDENGVPLYSDGTRARRIAREAIGRLTSLKLLAHSSGISTAQQLDMLIRLDSERLGYAPDELRAIFDRALVISFASASNVLVDWAGTSVVDVTAFNDVRSLAGTTTDDYLFSEGAPLDTLRRALLSARAGDTPVGGYRYEQAKLLRLTGAQGKTVARLTGVFLMDDVARQHDGHSIRRYLEGTPRWLRQWLSAVFHAHALSGALDVLGELEAAAGERLANKKRQPAAPSFIA
;
A
#
# COMPACT_ATOMS: atom_id res chain seq x y z
N MET A 1 13.13 -10.18 21.62
CA MET A 1 12.37 -9.59 20.49
C MET A 1 10.89 -9.74 20.78
N THR A 2 10.07 -8.77 20.42
CA THR A 2 8.61 -8.88 20.48
C THR A 2 8.14 -10.02 19.58
N LYS A 3 7.18 -10.84 20.02
CA LYS A 3 6.60 -11.92 19.19
C LYS A 3 5.94 -11.29 17.95
N ALA A 4 6.20 -11.86 16.79
CA ALA A 4 5.51 -11.53 15.54
C ALA A 4 4.86 -12.79 14.96
N LEU A 5 3.73 -12.61 14.29
CA LEU A 5 3.01 -13.66 13.56
C LEU A 5 2.73 -13.17 12.14
N TYR A 6 2.68 -14.07 11.16
CA TYR A 6 2.10 -13.74 9.85
C TYR A 6 0.65 -14.17 9.75
N ILE A 7 -0.12 -13.50 8.88
CA ILE A 7 -1.53 -13.83 8.63
C ILE A 7 -1.67 -14.42 7.22
N THR A 8 -2.35 -15.55 7.12
CA THR A 8 -2.80 -16.16 5.85
C THR A 8 -4.30 -15.89 5.65
N ALA A 9 -4.67 -15.29 4.53
CA ALA A 9 -6.06 -15.04 4.15
C ALA A 9 -6.58 -16.14 3.20
N ALA A 10 -7.73 -16.75 3.49
CA ALA A 10 -8.33 -17.82 2.68
C ALA A 10 -9.73 -17.42 2.12
N PRO A 11 -9.79 -16.62 1.03
CA PRO A 11 -11.01 -15.97 0.56
C PRO A 11 -12.11 -16.87 0.00
N VAL A 12 -11.78 -18.04 -0.55
CA VAL A 12 -12.72 -18.78 -1.43
C VAL A 12 -13.08 -20.15 -0.85
N GLY A 13 -12.07 -20.96 -0.54
CA GLY A 13 -12.25 -22.32 -0.08
C GLY A 13 -13.03 -23.25 -0.98
N ALA A 14 -13.42 -24.39 -0.42
CA ALA A 14 -14.10 -25.45 -1.16
C ALA A 14 -15.56 -25.72 -0.77
N VAL A 15 -15.92 -25.43 0.48
CA VAL A 15 -17.23 -25.77 1.08
C VAL A 15 -18.26 -24.64 1.01
N PRO A 16 -17.94 -23.40 1.44
CA PRO A 16 -18.96 -22.36 1.48
C PRO A 16 -19.47 -22.05 0.06
N LYS A 17 -20.71 -21.58 -0.05
CA LYS A 17 -21.29 -21.13 -1.33
C LYS A 17 -21.64 -19.64 -1.27
N SER A 18 -21.60 -18.98 -2.40
CA SER A 18 -22.15 -17.64 -2.53
C SER A 18 -23.69 -17.70 -2.52
N LEU A 19 -24.31 -16.73 -1.86
CA LEU A 19 -25.73 -16.43 -1.93
C LEU A 19 -25.91 -15.16 -2.77
N ASN A 20 -26.53 -15.24 -3.94
CA ASN A 20 -26.70 -14.08 -4.81
C ASN A 20 -27.65 -13.05 -4.17
N LEU A 21 -27.24 -11.77 -4.05
CA LEU A 21 -28.05 -10.66 -3.51
C LEU A 21 -29.35 -10.39 -4.28
N GLY A 22 -29.42 -10.76 -5.56
CA GLY A 22 -30.58 -10.55 -6.42
C GLY A 22 -31.65 -11.66 -6.40
N ASP A 23 -31.40 -12.78 -5.72
CA ASP A 23 -32.36 -13.89 -5.69
C ASP A 23 -33.41 -13.64 -4.58
N PRO A 24 -34.66 -14.13 -4.68
CA PRO A 24 -35.55 -14.18 -3.51
C PRO A 24 -34.99 -15.13 -2.44
N VAL A 25 -35.41 -14.95 -1.18
CA VAL A 25 -35.04 -15.88 -0.08
C VAL A 25 -36.23 -16.71 0.41
N PHE A 26 -37.45 -16.40 -0.04
CA PHE A 26 -38.66 -17.16 0.28
C PHE A 26 -39.56 -17.23 -0.95
N ILE A 27 -40.20 -18.39 -1.15
CA ILE A 27 -41.15 -18.67 -2.24
C ILE A 27 -42.42 -19.21 -1.59
N HIS A 28 -43.55 -18.56 -1.85
CA HIS A 28 -44.84 -19.08 -1.39
C HIS A 28 -45.20 -20.38 -2.13
N GLY A 29 -45.74 -21.37 -1.42
CA GLY A 29 -46.10 -22.66 -2.00
C GLY A 29 -47.05 -22.55 -3.19
N TYR A 30 -48.06 -21.67 -3.10
CA TYR A 30 -49.03 -21.46 -4.18
C TYR A 30 -48.40 -20.91 -5.47
N LEU A 31 -47.22 -20.28 -5.42
CA LEU A 31 -46.52 -19.83 -6.64
C LEU A 31 -45.88 -21.00 -7.38
N LEU A 32 -45.47 -22.05 -6.66
CA LEU A 32 -44.97 -23.28 -7.26
C LEU A 32 -46.12 -24.12 -7.84
N ASP A 33 -47.32 -24.00 -7.29
CA ASP A 33 -48.52 -24.69 -7.80
C ASP A 33 -49.02 -24.13 -9.15
N LEU A 34 -48.54 -22.95 -9.56
CA LEU A 34 -48.78 -22.37 -10.89
C LEU A 34 -47.98 -23.06 -12.00
N ILE A 35 -47.00 -23.88 -11.63
CA ILE A 35 -46.10 -24.58 -12.56
C ILE A 35 -46.66 -25.98 -12.82
N ASP A 36 -46.51 -26.48 -14.05
CA ASP A 36 -46.93 -27.85 -14.39
C ASP A 36 -46.33 -28.87 -13.42
N ALA A 37 -47.09 -29.90 -13.05
CA ALA A 37 -46.72 -30.84 -12.01
C ALA A 37 -45.35 -31.51 -12.23
N LYS A 38 -45.00 -31.83 -13.49
CA LYS A 38 -43.70 -32.45 -13.80
C LYS A 38 -42.55 -31.47 -13.64
N GLU A 39 -42.73 -30.23 -14.10
CA GLU A 39 -41.74 -29.17 -13.99
C GLU A 39 -41.57 -28.72 -12.54
N ARG A 40 -42.67 -28.61 -11.78
CA ARG A 40 -42.67 -28.31 -10.34
C ARG A 40 -41.80 -29.29 -9.55
N VAL A 41 -41.94 -30.60 -9.80
CA VAL A 41 -41.10 -31.62 -9.14
C VAL A 41 -39.62 -31.37 -9.45
N SER A 42 -39.27 -31.09 -10.70
CA SER A 42 -37.89 -30.79 -11.09
C SER A 42 -37.37 -29.55 -10.38
N ILE A 43 -38.14 -28.45 -10.36
CA ILE A 43 -37.78 -27.18 -9.73
C ILE A 43 -37.57 -27.37 -8.23
N VAL A 44 -38.51 -28.03 -7.54
CA VAL A 44 -38.42 -28.30 -6.10
C VAL A 44 -37.19 -29.13 -5.78
N THR A 45 -36.92 -30.20 -6.53
CA THR A 45 -35.70 -31.01 -6.34
C THR A 45 -34.44 -30.16 -6.55
N THR A 46 -34.42 -29.27 -7.56
CA THR A 46 -33.28 -28.35 -7.75
C THR A 46 -33.14 -27.36 -6.58
N LEU A 47 -34.23 -26.79 -6.08
CA LEU A 47 -34.22 -25.90 -4.92
C LEU A 47 -33.67 -26.62 -3.68
N GLU A 48 -34.15 -27.83 -3.38
CA GLU A 48 -33.69 -28.64 -2.25
C GLU A 48 -32.20 -28.99 -2.38
N ASN A 49 -31.73 -29.34 -3.57
CA ASN A 49 -30.31 -29.56 -3.86
C ASN A 49 -29.46 -28.28 -3.67
N GLU A 50 -30.07 -27.10 -3.86
CA GLU A 50 -29.50 -25.81 -3.54
C GLU A 50 -29.73 -25.37 -2.08
N GLY A 51 -30.21 -26.27 -1.22
CA GLY A 51 -30.36 -26.03 0.21
C GLY A 51 -31.55 -25.16 0.59
N TRP A 52 -32.55 -25.04 -0.28
CA TRP A 52 -33.87 -24.52 0.11
C TRP A 52 -34.61 -25.57 0.96
N GLU A 53 -35.34 -25.11 1.96
CA GLU A 53 -36.05 -25.96 2.92
C GLU A 53 -37.55 -25.68 2.87
N PRO A 54 -38.42 -26.70 2.88
CA PRO A 54 -39.84 -26.49 3.04
C PRO A 54 -40.12 -25.93 4.45
N VAL A 55 -41.03 -24.96 4.53
CA VAL A 55 -41.41 -24.30 5.78
C VAL A 55 -42.92 -24.17 5.88
N ASP A 56 -43.43 -24.39 7.09
CA ASP A 56 -44.86 -24.20 7.42
C ASP A 56 -45.25 -22.72 7.47
N GLU A 57 -46.54 -22.45 7.63
CA GLU A 57 -47.06 -21.10 7.84
C GLU A 57 -46.58 -20.47 9.17
N GLY A 58 -46.57 -19.14 9.20
CA GLY A 58 -46.28 -18.37 10.42
C GLY A 58 -44.90 -17.71 10.46
N GLY A 59 -44.12 -17.81 9.37
CA GLY A 59 -42.95 -16.97 9.15
C GLY A 59 -43.33 -15.51 8.85
N ILE A 60 -42.34 -14.63 8.81
CA ILE A 60 -42.52 -13.24 8.37
C ILE A 60 -41.47 -12.87 7.32
N ALA A 61 -41.85 -12.04 6.35
CA ALA A 61 -40.99 -11.55 5.29
C ALA A 61 -40.97 -10.02 5.21
N LEU A 62 -39.85 -9.47 4.76
CA LEU A 62 -39.73 -8.10 4.29
C LEU A 62 -39.23 -8.13 2.85
N HIS A 63 -40.12 -7.85 1.89
CA HIS A 63 -39.86 -7.95 0.46
C HIS A 63 -40.25 -6.66 -0.27
N SER A 64 -39.34 -6.14 -1.11
CA SER A 64 -39.63 -5.02 -2.04
C SER A 64 -38.74 -5.11 -3.26
N GLY A 65 -39.28 -4.80 -4.45
CA GLY A 65 -38.53 -4.80 -5.71
C GLY A 65 -38.40 -6.16 -6.40
N PHE A 66 -39.20 -7.16 -6.00
CA PHE A 66 -39.16 -8.53 -6.52
C PHE A 66 -40.51 -9.03 -7.08
N ALA A 67 -41.51 -8.15 -7.24
CA ALA A 67 -42.81 -8.53 -7.79
C ALA A 67 -42.76 -8.71 -9.32
N SER A 68 -43.48 -9.71 -9.84
CA SER A 68 -43.91 -9.75 -11.24
C SER A 68 -45.39 -10.09 -11.36
N THR A 69 -45.97 -9.80 -12.52
CA THR A 69 -47.37 -10.14 -12.81
C THR A 69 -47.52 -11.61 -13.19
N ILE A 70 -48.64 -12.23 -12.81
CA ILE A 70 -49.00 -13.60 -13.20
C ILE A 70 -50.20 -13.55 -14.15
N ASP A 71 -50.19 -14.36 -15.21
CA ASP A 71 -51.35 -14.48 -16.11
C ASP A 71 -52.53 -15.16 -15.39
N ASP A 72 -53.71 -14.54 -15.44
CA ASP A 72 -54.95 -15.08 -14.87
C ASP A 72 -55.37 -16.43 -15.48
N ALA A 73 -54.96 -16.74 -16.71
CA ALA A 73 -55.15 -18.06 -17.29
C ALA A 73 -54.37 -19.14 -16.53
N ALA A 74 -53.12 -18.86 -16.14
CA ALA A 74 -52.29 -19.79 -15.38
C ALA A 74 -52.86 -20.04 -13.97
N VAL A 75 -53.31 -18.96 -13.30
CA VAL A 75 -53.96 -19.04 -11.98
C VAL A 75 -55.22 -19.90 -12.01
N ARG A 76 -56.09 -19.71 -13.02
CA ARG A 76 -57.31 -20.50 -13.16
C ARG A 76 -57.03 -21.97 -13.44
N SER A 77 -56.00 -22.26 -14.24
CA SER A 77 -55.60 -23.64 -14.52
C SER A 77 -55.05 -24.36 -13.28
N ALA A 78 -54.35 -23.63 -12.41
CA ALA A 78 -53.76 -24.17 -11.18
C ALA A 78 -54.76 -24.26 -10.01
N GLY A 79 -55.84 -23.48 -10.04
CA GLY A 79 -56.83 -23.44 -8.97
C GLY A 79 -56.41 -22.64 -7.74
N THR A 80 -55.42 -21.74 -7.85
CA THR A 80 -54.77 -21.03 -6.73
C THR A 80 -55.30 -19.62 -6.47
N ALA A 81 -56.44 -19.25 -7.07
CA ALA A 81 -56.99 -17.89 -6.99
C ALA A 81 -57.34 -17.48 -5.55
N SER A 82 -57.85 -18.41 -4.73
CA SER A 82 -58.26 -18.11 -3.35
C SER A 82 -57.05 -17.82 -2.46
N GLU A 83 -55.94 -18.52 -2.67
CA GLU A 83 -54.68 -18.30 -1.97
C GLU A 83 -54.04 -16.96 -2.36
N LEU A 84 -54.06 -16.62 -3.65
CA LEU A 84 -53.58 -15.33 -4.15
C LEU A 84 -54.36 -14.15 -3.53
N GLU A 85 -55.70 -14.22 -3.55
CA GLU A 85 -56.56 -13.18 -2.93
C GLU A 85 -56.32 -13.06 -1.43
N ARG A 86 -56.21 -14.19 -0.71
CA ARG A 86 -55.92 -14.20 0.73
C ARG A 86 -54.60 -13.52 1.06
N ASP A 87 -53.58 -13.75 0.25
CA ASP A 87 -52.26 -13.18 0.44
C ASP A 87 -52.15 -11.75 -0.10
N GLY A 88 -53.25 -11.18 -0.63
CA GLY A 88 -53.37 -9.76 -0.99
C GLY A 88 -53.17 -9.44 -2.47
N TRP A 89 -52.99 -10.45 -3.33
CA TRP A 89 -52.88 -10.22 -4.77
C TRP A 89 -54.20 -9.69 -5.34
N TYR A 90 -54.10 -8.80 -6.32
CA TYR A 90 -55.25 -8.19 -6.96
C TYR A 90 -55.14 -8.25 -8.48
N ARG A 91 -56.30 -8.28 -9.15
CA ARG A 91 -56.38 -8.47 -10.59
C ARG A 91 -56.56 -7.16 -11.33
N VAL A 92 -55.74 -6.94 -12.36
CA VAL A 92 -55.86 -5.80 -13.28
C VAL A 92 -55.67 -6.32 -14.71
N SER A 93 -56.60 -5.99 -15.61
CA SER A 93 -56.46 -6.28 -17.06
C SER A 93 -56.09 -7.73 -17.43
N GLY A 94 -56.58 -8.72 -16.67
CA GLY A 94 -56.29 -10.14 -16.93
C GLY A 94 -54.97 -10.66 -16.36
N GLN A 95 -54.30 -9.87 -15.53
CA GLN A 95 -53.10 -10.27 -14.80
C GLN A 95 -53.30 -10.09 -13.29
N TRP A 96 -52.62 -10.92 -12.51
CA TRP A 96 -52.52 -10.80 -11.06
C TRP A 96 -51.28 -10.00 -10.72
N HIS A 97 -51.46 -9.00 -9.87
CA HIS A 97 -50.41 -8.11 -9.37
C HIS A 97 -50.15 -8.42 -7.89
N ALA A 98 -48.87 -8.46 -7.54
CA ALA A 98 -48.46 -8.72 -6.17
C ALA A 98 -48.87 -7.57 -5.23
N PRO A 99 -49.15 -7.87 -3.95
CA PRO A 99 -49.47 -6.86 -2.93
C PRO A 99 -48.24 -6.05 -2.48
N TRP A 100 -47.04 -6.57 -2.69
CA TRP A 100 -45.80 -5.89 -2.36
C TRP A 100 -45.32 -5.00 -3.50
N ALA A 101 -44.59 -3.92 -3.16
CA ALA A 101 -44.13 -2.95 -4.13
C ALA A 101 -43.17 -3.57 -5.17
N SER A 102 -43.45 -3.29 -6.45
CA SER A 102 -42.51 -3.54 -7.54
C SER A 102 -41.33 -2.57 -7.51
N GLU A 103 -41.49 -1.41 -6.85
CA GLU A 103 -40.44 -0.40 -6.75
C GLU A 103 -39.49 -0.66 -5.56
N PRO A 104 -38.22 -0.21 -5.66
CA PRO A 104 -37.28 -0.21 -4.55
C PRO A 104 -37.77 0.57 -3.33
N HIS A 105 -37.22 0.30 -2.15
CA HIS A 105 -37.51 1.09 -0.96
C HIS A 105 -36.83 2.47 -1.03
N ASP A 106 -37.61 3.55 -0.92
CA ASP A 106 -37.07 4.93 -0.81
C ASP A 106 -36.30 5.15 0.50
N VAL A 107 -36.72 4.48 1.58
CA VAL A 107 -36.07 4.53 2.90
C VAL A 107 -35.49 3.16 3.22
N LYS A 108 -34.18 3.11 3.46
CA LYS A 108 -33.46 1.88 3.79
C LYS A 108 -33.91 1.32 5.14
N PRO A 109 -34.37 0.06 5.23
CA PRO A 109 -34.77 -0.54 6.50
C PRO A 109 -33.63 -0.57 7.53
N VAL A 110 -33.96 -0.26 8.79
CA VAL A 110 -33.03 -0.29 9.93
C VAL A 110 -33.71 -0.97 11.13
N LEU A 111 -33.02 -1.91 11.75
CA LEU A 111 -33.39 -2.50 13.04
C LEU A 111 -32.44 -1.99 14.11
N ALA A 112 -32.97 -1.15 14.99
CA ALA A 112 -32.19 -0.55 16.06
C ALA A 112 -31.61 -1.60 17.01
N ARG A 113 -30.38 -1.39 17.45
CA ARG A 113 -29.69 -2.17 18.48
C ARG A 113 -30.53 -2.31 19.75
N SER A 114 -31.18 -1.23 20.15
CA SER A 114 -32.04 -1.18 21.33
C SER A 114 -33.23 -2.14 21.23
N LEU A 115 -33.75 -2.38 20.02
CA LEU A 115 -34.82 -3.35 19.79
C LEU A 115 -34.35 -4.78 20.05
N LEU A 116 -33.19 -5.16 19.50
CA LEU A 116 -32.61 -6.49 19.68
C LEU A 116 -32.20 -6.75 21.15
N GLN A 117 -31.75 -5.71 21.86
CA GLN A 117 -31.39 -5.81 23.27
C GLN A 117 -32.56 -6.08 24.22
N ARG A 118 -33.81 -5.95 23.75
CA ARG A 118 -34.99 -6.36 24.52
C ARG A 118 -35.10 -7.88 24.68
N ILE A 119 -34.49 -8.63 23.78
CA ILE A 119 -34.45 -10.09 23.84
C ILE A 119 -33.36 -10.50 24.83
N ALA A 120 -33.76 -11.07 25.98
CA ALA A 120 -32.83 -11.50 27.02
C ALA A 120 -31.90 -12.66 26.58
N SER A 121 -32.36 -13.51 25.66
CA SER A 121 -31.57 -14.64 25.15
C SER A 121 -30.55 -14.17 24.11
N VAL A 122 -29.27 -14.12 24.52
CA VAL A 122 -28.14 -13.82 23.63
C VAL A 122 -28.09 -14.79 22.44
N GLY A 123 -28.38 -16.08 22.67
CA GLY A 123 -28.42 -17.09 21.61
C GLY A 123 -29.47 -16.79 20.55
N LEU A 124 -30.66 -16.32 20.94
CA LEU A 124 -31.71 -15.92 20.01
C LEU A 124 -31.31 -14.65 19.23
N VAL A 125 -30.73 -13.65 19.90
CA VAL A 125 -30.21 -12.44 19.23
C VAL A 125 -29.17 -12.79 18.17
N ARG A 126 -28.22 -13.69 18.49
CA ARG A 126 -27.23 -14.17 17.53
C ARG A 126 -27.86 -14.83 16.31
N GLN A 127 -28.89 -15.65 16.50
CA GLN A 127 -29.59 -16.28 15.38
C GLN A 127 -30.24 -15.24 14.46
N ILE A 128 -30.90 -14.23 15.02
CA ILE A 128 -31.52 -13.14 14.25
C ILE A 128 -30.46 -12.37 13.47
N VAL A 129 -29.40 -11.92 14.14
CA VAL A 129 -28.31 -11.16 13.52
C VAL A 129 -27.63 -11.96 12.42
N LEU A 130 -27.28 -13.23 12.66
CA LEU A 130 -26.63 -14.08 11.66
C LEU A 130 -27.55 -14.38 10.48
N GLN A 131 -28.86 -14.56 10.72
CA GLN A 131 -29.81 -14.79 9.64
C GLN A 131 -29.95 -13.56 8.73
N LEU A 132 -30.10 -12.38 9.32
CA LEU A 132 -30.25 -11.14 8.57
C LEU A 132 -28.94 -10.77 7.85
N THR A 133 -27.80 -10.86 8.54
CA THR A 133 -26.50 -10.58 7.91
C THR A 133 -26.13 -11.62 6.85
N THR A 134 -26.64 -12.85 6.91
CA THR A 134 -26.56 -13.82 5.78
C THR A 134 -27.29 -13.32 4.53
N PHE A 135 -28.38 -12.56 4.67
CA PHE A 135 -29.14 -12.05 3.53
C PHE A 135 -28.56 -10.77 2.92
N GLY A 136 -27.60 -10.13 3.57
CA GLY A 136 -26.99 -8.87 3.12
C GLY A 136 -27.24 -7.68 4.04
N TRP A 137 -27.88 -7.87 5.21
CA TRP A 137 -27.90 -6.81 6.21
C TRP A 137 -26.49 -6.53 6.73
N THR A 138 -26.20 -5.27 7.03
CA THR A 138 -24.92 -4.81 7.53
C THR A 138 -25.08 -4.19 8.92
N VAL A 139 -23.97 -4.07 9.65
CA VAL A 139 -23.97 -3.48 10.99
C VAL A 139 -23.43 -2.05 10.92
N THR A 140 -24.16 -1.10 11.50
CA THR A 140 -23.75 0.30 11.63
C THR A 140 -22.69 0.51 12.73
N ALA A 141 -22.17 1.72 12.88
CA ALA A 141 -21.23 2.02 13.96
C ALA A 141 -21.89 1.91 15.35
N GLU A 142 -23.18 2.17 15.42
CA GLU A 142 -24.02 2.13 16.62
C GLU A 142 -24.39 0.69 17.02
N GLY A 143 -24.24 -0.26 16.09
CA GLY A 143 -24.60 -1.67 16.25
C GLY A 143 -26.00 -2.01 15.76
N ASP A 144 -26.64 -1.13 14.99
CA ASP A 144 -27.92 -1.39 14.34
C ASP A 144 -27.74 -2.30 13.13
N LEU A 145 -28.78 -3.03 12.73
CA LEU A 145 -28.80 -3.75 11.46
C LEU A 145 -29.43 -2.85 10.40
N SER A 146 -28.73 -2.62 9.29
CA SER A 146 -29.23 -1.81 8.18
C SER A 146 -29.18 -2.58 6.87
N TRP A 147 -30.17 -2.36 6.00
CA TRP A 147 -30.17 -2.90 4.65
C TRP A 147 -29.59 -1.87 3.66
N PRO A 148 -28.41 -2.09 3.05
CA PRO A 148 -27.77 -1.06 2.25
C PRO A 148 -28.23 -1.00 0.78
N HIS A 149 -29.01 -1.98 0.30
CA HIS A 149 -29.36 -2.16 -1.12
C HIS A 149 -30.74 -1.60 -1.47
N GLY A 150 -31.04 -1.45 -2.77
CA GLY A 150 -32.31 -0.87 -3.24
C GLY A 150 -33.52 -1.79 -3.10
N SER A 151 -33.39 -3.06 -3.48
CA SER A 151 -34.42 -4.08 -3.27
C SER A 151 -34.16 -4.81 -1.95
N VAL A 152 -35.22 -5.17 -1.21
CA VAL A 152 -35.12 -5.80 0.12
C VAL A 152 -35.66 -7.21 0.06
N ARG A 153 -34.92 -8.16 0.64
CA ARG A 153 -35.29 -9.57 0.70
C ARG A 153 -34.90 -10.20 2.02
N SER A 154 -35.86 -10.48 2.88
CA SER A 154 -35.58 -11.14 4.15
C SER A 154 -36.76 -11.95 4.61
N TYR A 155 -36.48 -13.09 5.23
CA TYR A 155 -37.48 -13.98 5.79
C TYR A 155 -37.01 -14.55 7.12
N LEU A 156 -37.88 -14.55 8.13
CA LEU A 156 -37.65 -15.25 9.39
C LEU A 156 -38.62 -16.45 9.46
N PRO A 157 -38.11 -17.68 9.70
CA PRO A 157 -38.94 -18.88 9.70
C PRO A 157 -39.87 -18.93 10.92
N PRO A 158 -40.96 -19.73 10.86
CA PRO A 158 -41.97 -19.78 11.91
C PRO A 158 -41.38 -20.06 13.31
N GLY A 159 -40.41 -20.98 13.41
CA GLY A 159 -39.75 -21.30 14.67
C GLY A 159 -39.01 -20.10 15.29
N LEU A 160 -38.35 -19.27 14.47
CA LEU A 160 -37.66 -18.09 14.96
C LEU A 160 -38.66 -17.00 15.37
N VAL A 161 -39.75 -16.83 14.62
CA VAL A 161 -40.85 -15.91 14.96
C VAL A 161 -41.51 -16.29 16.29
N GLN A 162 -41.73 -17.57 16.53
CA GLN A 162 -42.28 -18.08 17.80
C GLN A 162 -41.32 -17.79 18.97
N GLN A 163 -40.02 -18.01 18.78
CA GLN A 163 -39.01 -17.69 19.81
C GLN A 163 -38.92 -16.19 20.10
N ILE A 164 -38.96 -15.33 19.08
CA ILE A 164 -39.02 -13.87 19.24
C ILE A 164 -40.26 -13.48 20.04
N ARG A 165 -41.44 -14.00 19.66
CA ARG A 165 -42.70 -13.71 20.36
C ARG A 165 -42.67 -14.14 21.82
N ALA A 166 -42.11 -15.31 22.11
CA ALA A 166 -41.99 -15.83 23.47
C ALA A 166 -41.00 -15.01 24.32
N ALA A 167 -39.95 -14.46 23.70
CA ALA A 167 -38.96 -13.62 24.38
C ALA A 167 -39.47 -12.19 24.63
N ASP A 168 -40.00 -11.53 23.60
CA ASP A 168 -40.66 -10.21 23.69
C ASP A 168 -41.55 -9.97 22.45
N ALA A 169 -42.87 -10.02 22.63
CA ALA A 169 -43.84 -9.78 21.56
C ALA A 169 -43.74 -8.38 20.95
N THR A 170 -43.28 -7.38 21.71
CA THR A 170 -43.09 -5.99 21.23
C THR A 170 -42.10 -5.93 20.07
N VAL A 171 -41.09 -6.81 20.05
CA VAL A 171 -40.12 -6.87 18.94
C VAL A 171 -40.81 -7.25 17.64
N LEU A 172 -41.72 -8.22 17.70
CA LEU A 172 -42.49 -8.64 16.53
C LEU A 172 -43.48 -7.57 16.06
N ASP A 173 -44.07 -6.83 17.00
CA ASP A 173 -44.98 -5.71 16.66
C ASP A 173 -44.24 -4.57 15.95
N VAL A 174 -43.01 -4.25 16.39
CA VAL A 174 -42.14 -3.29 15.71
C VAL A 174 -41.75 -3.80 14.31
N LEU A 175 -41.34 -5.06 14.17
CA LEU A 175 -41.05 -5.62 12.84
C LEU A 175 -42.25 -5.47 11.89
N ARG A 176 -43.46 -5.73 12.37
CA ARG A 176 -44.69 -5.56 11.58
C ARG A 176 -44.96 -4.10 11.21
N SER A 177 -44.75 -3.15 12.12
CA SER A 177 -44.91 -1.73 11.81
C SER A 177 -43.87 -1.23 10.80
N GLU A 178 -42.71 -1.89 10.72
CA GLU A 178 -41.65 -1.64 9.73
C GLU A 178 -41.83 -2.42 8.42
N GLY A 179 -43.03 -2.96 8.17
CA GLY A 179 -43.39 -3.58 6.88
C GLY A 179 -43.14 -5.09 6.78
N TRP A 180 -42.78 -5.77 7.87
CA TRP A 180 -42.67 -7.24 7.85
C TRP A 180 -44.06 -7.89 7.86
N THR A 181 -44.36 -8.70 6.84
CA THR A 181 -45.67 -9.33 6.66
C THR A 181 -45.64 -10.83 6.98
N PRO A 182 -46.70 -11.40 7.60
CA PRO A 182 -46.84 -12.86 7.76
C PRO A 182 -46.85 -13.60 6.43
N CYS A 183 -46.30 -14.81 6.41
CA CYS A 183 -46.26 -15.68 5.24
C CYS A 183 -46.97 -17.01 5.51
N GLY A 184 -47.63 -17.54 4.47
CA GLY A 184 -48.09 -18.94 4.42
C GLY A 184 -46.95 -19.93 4.25
N ALA A 185 -47.28 -21.21 4.05
CA ALA A 185 -46.29 -22.26 3.79
C ALA A 185 -45.58 -22.06 2.44
N GLY A 186 -44.35 -22.59 2.32
CA GLY A 186 -43.55 -22.44 1.12
C GLY A 186 -42.13 -23.02 1.25
N TYR A 187 -41.20 -22.43 0.51
CA TYR A 187 -39.79 -22.80 0.53
C TYR A 187 -38.93 -21.60 0.92
N TRP A 188 -37.96 -21.83 1.79
CA TRP A 188 -37.07 -20.81 2.33
C TRP A 188 -35.61 -21.16 2.08
N GLN A 189 -34.80 -20.16 1.72
CA GLN A 189 -33.34 -20.28 1.65
C GLN A 189 -32.72 -19.82 2.97
N PRO A 190 -32.34 -20.72 3.89
CA PRO A 190 -31.72 -20.34 5.16
C PRO A 190 -30.29 -19.78 4.99
N GLY A 191 -29.61 -20.07 3.88
CA GLY A 191 -28.22 -19.68 3.67
C GLY A 191 -27.23 -20.45 4.54
N LYS A 192 -27.54 -21.71 4.90
CA LYS A 192 -26.63 -22.59 5.63
C LYS A 192 -25.35 -22.82 4.83
N GLY A 193 -24.19 -22.47 5.41
CA GLY A 193 -22.90 -22.52 4.72
C GLY A 193 -22.79 -21.54 3.54
N ARG A 194 -23.64 -20.51 3.49
CA ARG A 194 -23.62 -19.49 2.43
C ARG A 194 -23.30 -18.10 2.96
N SER A 195 -22.68 -17.27 2.11
CA SER A 195 -22.45 -15.84 2.35
C SER A 195 -22.68 -15.05 1.06
N VAL A 196 -23.19 -13.83 1.16
CA VAL A 196 -23.30 -12.90 0.03
C VAL A 196 -21.92 -12.36 -0.39
N ASP A 197 -20.95 -12.40 0.52
CA ASP A 197 -19.61 -11.86 0.32
C ASP A 197 -18.59 -12.91 -0.14
N LEU A 198 -19.00 -14.16 -0.42
CA LEU A 198 -18.08 -15.18 -0.92
C LEU A 198 -17.71 -14.91 -2.39
N PRO A 199 -16.43 -14.64 -2.70
CA PRO A 199 -16.00 -14.34 -4.05
C PRO A 199 -15.90 -15.61 -4.91
N LEU A 200 -16.50 -15.59 -6.10
CA LEU A 200 -16.49 -16.71 -7.05
C LEU A 200 -15.80 -16.40 -8.37
N THR A 201 -15.85 -15.15 -8.85
CA THR A 201 -15.24 -14.75 -10.13
C THR A 201 -13.81 -14.26 -9.92
N PRO A 202 -12.96 -14.27 -10.95
CA PRO A 202 -11.59 -13.74 -10.84
C PRO A 202 -11.51 -12.33 -10.27
N GLU A 203 -12.41 -11.44 -10.67
CA GLU A 203 -12.44 -10.05 -10.20
C GLU A 203 -12.78 -9.96 -8.72
N ALA A 204 -13.79 -10.72 -8.26
CA ALA A 204 -14.18 -10.75 -6.86
C ALA A 204 -13.09 -11.39 -5.99
N ILE A 205 -12.42 -12.43 -6.49
CA ILE A 205 -11.32 -13.10 -5.79
C ILE A 205 -10.13 -12.15 -5.64
N VAL A 206 -9.75 -11.45 -6.72
CA VAL A 206 -8.70 -10.42 -6.68
C VAL A 206 -9.06 -9.31 -5.71
N ALA A 207 -10.32 -8.83 -5.72
CA ALA A 207 -10.77 -7.75 -4.84
C ALA A 207 -10.68 -8.13 -3.35
N ASP A 208 -11.20 -9.29 -2.95
CA ASP A 208 -11.14 -9.72 -1.53
C ASP A 208 -9.70 -10.09 -1.11
N ALA A 209 -8.90 -10.67 -2.01
CA ALA A 209 -7.49 -10.95 -1.77
C ALA A 209 -6.66 -9.68 -1.58
N HIS A 210 -6.80 -8.70 -2.49
CA HIS A 210 -6.17 -7.39 -2.38
C HIS A 210 -6.57 -6.70 -1.08
N GLN A 211 -7.88 -6.64 -0.77
CA GLN A 211 -8.34 -6.03 0.48
C GLN A 211 -7.82 -6.79 1.72
N SER A 212 -7.68 -8.11 1.66
CA SER A 212 -7.09 -8.89 2.77
C SER A 212 -5.61 -8.56 3.00
N LEU A 213 -4.83 -8.39 1.93
CA LEU A 213 -3.43 -7.95 1.99
C LEU A 213 -3.33 -6.53 2.55
N VAL A 214 -4.22 -5.63 2.11
CA VAL A 214 -4.34 -4.27 2.63
C VAL A 214 -4.54 -4.24 4.15
N GLU A 215 -5.39 -5.12 4.68
CA GLU A 215 -5.67 -5.21 6.12
C GLU A 215 -4.51 -5.81 6.94
N GLY A 216 -3.54 -6.48 6.29
CA GLY A 216 -2.33 -7.02 6.92
C GLY A 216 -2.10 -8.52 6.73
N ALA A 217 -2.78 -9.17 5.78
CA ALA A 217 -2.39 -10.51 5.36
C ALA A 217 -1.05 -10.48 4.63
N ALA A 218 -0.21 -11.49 4.86
CA ALA A 218 1.05 -11.68 4.14
C ALA A 218 0.92 -12.73 3.03
N ILE A 219 0.11 -13.76 3.27
CA ILE A 219 -0.17 -14.86 2.36
C ILE A 219 -1.66 -14.84 1.97
N VAL A 220 -1.98 -15.15 0.71
CA VAL A 220 -3.36 -15.42 0.27
C VAL A 220 -3.46 -16.85 -0.28
N HIS A 221 -4.34 -17.66 0.31
CA HIS A 221 -4.66 -19.03 -0.09
C HIS A 221 -5.87 -19.06 -1.04
N LEU A 222 -5.64 -19.47 -2.28
CA LEU A 222 -6.58 -19.28 -3.39
C LEU A 222 -7.19 -20.60 -3.87
N HIS A 223 -8.50 -20.59 -4.00
CA HIS A 223 -9.29 -21.59 -4.71
C HIS A 223 -10.02 -20.95 -5.90
N THR A 224 -10.48 -21.78 -6.82
CA THR A 224 -11.41 -21.40 -7.91
C THR A 224 -12.64 -22.30 -7.87
N ARG A 225 -13.75 -21.85 -8.47
CA ARG A 225 -15.03 -22.56 -8.48
C ARG A 225 -15.51 -22.76 -9.91
N SER A 226 -15.99 -23.97 -10.21
CA SER A 226 -16.62 -24.23 -11.51
C SER A 226 -17.98 -23.52 -11.61
N THR A 227 -18.24 -22.94 -12.77
CA THR A 227 -19.53 -22.33 -13.13
C THR A 227 -20.26 -23.11 -14.22
N ALA A 228 -19.77 -24.30 -14.59
CA ALA A 228 -20.26 -25.08 -15.72
C ALA A 228 -21.73 -25.57 -15.56
N ASP A 229 -22.22 -25.69 -14.33
CA ASP A 229 -23.58 -26.11 -14.00
C ASP A 229 -24.47 -24.94 -13.53
N ARG A 230 -24.04 -23.70 -13.77
CA ARG A 230 -24.82 -22.52 -13.39
C ARG A 230 -26.11 -22.47 -14.20
N GLY A 231 -27.23 -22.32 -13.50
CA GLY A 231 -28.57 -22.24 -14.07
C GLY A 231 -29.41 -21.13 -13.46
N GLN A 232 -30.64 -21.01 -13.96
CA GLN A 232 -31.65 -20.07 -13.46
C GLN A 232 -33.01 -20.78 -13.39
N LEU A 233 -33.74 -20.56 -12.30
CA LEU A 233 -35.13 -21.02 -12.14
C LEU A 233 -36.06 -19.82 -12.18
N HIS A 234 -37.06 -19.86 -13.06
CA HIS A 234 -38.10 -18.83 -13.14
C HIS A 234 -39.34 -19.32 -12.39
N ILE A 235 -39.76 -18.56 -11.39
CA ILE A 235 -40.98 -18.84 -10.62
C ILE A 235 -42.01 -17.76 -10.94
N PRO A 236 -43.23 -18.12 -11.39
CA PRO A 236 -44.29 -17.14 -11.63
C PRO A 236 -44.52 -16.24 -10.42
N GLY A 237 -44.70 -14.93 -10.66
CA GLY A 237 -44.93 -13.95 -9.62
C GLY A 237 -43.68 -13.40 -8.94
N LEU A 238 -42.50 -13.98 -9.20
CA LEU A 238 -41.21 -13.43 -8.82
C LEU A 238 -40.61 -12.67 -10.00
N GLY A 239 -40.15 -11.44 -9.76
CA GLY A 239 -39.55 -10.55 -10.75
C GLY A 239 -38.09 -10.86 -11.06
N THR A 240 -37.49 -11.80 -10.33
CA THR A 240 -36.11 -12.25 -10.53
C THR A 240 -36.05 -13.77 -10.60
N ALA A 241 -35.14 -14.29 -11.42
CA ALA A 241 -34.85 -15.72 -11.45
C ALA A 241 -33.97 -16.10 -10.25
N ILE A 242 -34.11 -17.33 -9.76
CA ILE A 242 -33.24 -17.89 -8.71
C ILE A 242 -32.02 -18.49 -9.37
N THR A 243 -30.83 -18.09 -8.92
CA THR A 243 -29.57 -18.62 -9.45
C THR A 243 -29.28 -20.00 -8.84
N THR A 244 -28.97 -20.99 -9.67
CA THR A 244 -28.61 -22.35 -9.24
C THR A 244 -27.21 -22.74 -9.69
N GLY A 245 -26.62 -23.76 -9.07
CA GLY A 245 -25.31 -24.31 -9.43
C GLY A 245 -24.55 -24.78 -8.19
N ALA A 246 -23.84 -25.91 -8.32
CA ALA A 246 -23.12 -26.52 -7.22
C ALA A 246 -21.98 -25.64 -6.68
N GLN A 247 -21.47 -24.70 -7.51
CA GLN A 247 -20.29 -23.87 -7.21
C GLN A 247 -19.11 -24.74 -6.74
N ARG A 248 -18.90 -25.86 -7.45
CA ARG A 248 -17.96 -26.91 -7.03
C ARG A 248 -16.53 -26.37 -7.00
N ASN A 249 -15.79 -26.70 -5.95
CA ASN A 249 -14.35 -26.49 -5.92
C ASN A 249 -13.69 -27.19 -7.13
N GLN A 250 -13.01 -26.42 -7.96
CA GLN A 250 -12.39 -26.91 -9.18
C GLN A 250 -11.26 -25.97 -9.55
N ILE A 251 -10.10 -26.51 -9.91
CA ILE A 251 -9.04 -25.72 -10.53
C ILE A 251 -9.50 -25.28 -11.91
N VAL A 252 -9.73 -23.97 -12.07
CA VAL A 252 -10.04 -23.32 -13.36
C VAL A 252 -8.79 -22.54 -13.79
N THR A 253 -8.11 -23.02 -14.82
CA THR A 253 -6.79 -22.51 -15.24
C THR A 253 -6.85 -21.08 -15.77
N GLU A 254 -7.94 -20.72 -16.45
CA GLU A 254 -8.19 -19.39 -17.01
C GLU A 254 -8.42 -18.36 -15.90
N ASP A 255 -9.13 -18.76 -14.84
CA ASP A 255 -9.35 -17.91 -13.68
C ASP A 255 -8.02 -17.62 -12.96
N PHE A 256 -7.18 -18.65 -12.75
CA PHE A 256 -5.85 -18.45 -12.17
C PHE A 256 -4.95 -17.56 -13.02
N GLU A 257 -5.03 -17.63 -14.37
CA GLU A 257 -4.29 -16.70 -15.25
C GLU A 257 -4.63 -15.25 -14.90
N ARG A 258 -5.92 -14.93 -14.78
CA ARG A 258 -6.39 -13.58 -14.47
C ARG A 258 -6.08 -13.18 -13.03
N ILE A 259 -6.29 -14.07 -12.08
CA ILE A 259 -6.06 -13.82 -10.65
C ILE A 259 -4.57 -13.57 -10.36
N ILE A 260 -3.69 -14.48 -10.79
CA ILE A 260 -2.25 -14.40 -10.49
C ILE A 260 -1.62 -13.18 -11.17
N THR A 261 -1.91 -12.93 -12.44
CA THR A 261 -1.35 -11.78 -13.15
C THR A 261 -1.80 -10.46 -12.54
N THR A 262 -3.09 -10.33 -12.20
CA THR A 262 -3.64 -9.11 -11.60
C THR A 262 -3.11 -8.88 -10.19
N LEU A 263 -3.09 -9.91 -9.32
CA LEU A 263 -2.53 -9.79 -7.98
C LEU A 263 -1.03 -9.48 -8.00
N ARG A 264 -0.26 -10.01 -8.95
CA ARG A 264 1.16 -9.66 -9.08
C ARG A 264 1.39 -8.22 -9.51
N ALA A 265 0.46 -7.61 -10.24
CA ALA A 265 0.52 -6.20 -10.61
C ALA A 265 0.10 -5.28 -9.45
N LEU A 266 -0.96 -5.64 -8.73
CA LEU A 266 -1.51 -4.84 -7.62
C LEU A 266 -0.75 -5.02 -6.31
N GLU A 267 -0.26 -6.22 -6.03
CA GLU A 267 0.39 -6.60 -4.77
C GLU A 267 1.67 -7.42 -5.04
N PRO A 268 2.73 -6.83 -5.59
CA PRO A 268 3.94 -7.56 -6.03
C PRO A 268 4.63 -8.34 -4.91
N ALA A 269 4.55 -7.84 -3.67
CA ALA A 269 5.14 -8.47 -2.49
C ALA A 269 4.30 -9.63 -1.93
N ALA A 270 3.00 -9.71 -2.21
CA ALA A 270 2.11 -10.72 -1.65
C ALA A 270 2.61 -12.14 -1.92
N ILE A 271 2.50 -13.03 -0.92
CA ILE A 271 2.81 -14.45 -1.11
C ILE A 271 1.54 -15.15 -1.58
N LEU A 272 1.56 -15.67 -2.80
CA LEU A 272 0.40 -16.32 -3.43
C LEU A 272 0.50 -17.83 -3.20
N ASN A 273 -0.45 -18.36 -2.43
CA ASN A 273 -0.62 -19.77 -2.16
C ASN A 273 -1.82 -20.29 -2.95
N VAL A 274 -1.63 -21.31 -3.80
CA VAL A 274 -2.70 -21.85 -4.63
C VAL A 274 -3.05 -23.28 -4.22
N SER A 275 -4.34 -23.57 -4.14
CA SER A 275 -4.83 -24.88 -3.75
C SER A 275 -4.68 -25.90 -4.88
N THR A 276 -4.10 -27.05 -4.53
CA THR A 276 -4.06 -28.26 -5.37
C THR A 276 -5.14 -29.26 -4.95
N SER A 277 -6.07 -28.89 -4.06
CA SER A 277 -7.10 -29.78 -3.52
C SER A 277 -8.03 -30.33 -4.61
N ALA A 278 -8.37 -31.62 -4.51
CA ALA A 278 -9.42 -32.26 -5.32
C ALA A 278 -10.72 -32.48 -4.53
N ARG A 279 -10.91 -31.79 -3.39
CA ARG A 279 -12.16 -31.86 -2.64
C ARG A 279 -13.33 -31.42 -3.53
N GLY A 280 -14.37 -32.25 -3.61
CA GLY A 280 -15.52 -32.04 -4.50
C GLY A 280 -15.45 -32.84 -5.80
N ASP A 281 -14.28 -33.36 -6.17
CA ASP A 281 -14.06 -34.22 -7.34
C ASP A 281 -12.99 -35.28 -7.03
N ARG A 282 -13.33 -36.23 -6.15
CA ARG A 282 -12.41 -37.28 -5.72
C ARG A 282 -11.89 -38.12 -6.89
N SER A 283 -12.67 -38.30 -7.95
CA SER A 283 -12.25 -38.99 -9.18
C SER A 283 -11.03 -38.34 -9.84
N ALA A 284 -10.79 -37.05 -9.61
CA ALA A 284 -9.66 -36.32 -10.15
C ALA A 284 -8.43 -36.29 -9.20
N SER A 285 -8.36 -37.16 -8.18
CA SER A 285 -7.27 -37.17 -7.19
C SER A 285 -5.86 -37.30 -7.80
N GLU A 286 -5.72 -38.04 -8.90
CA GLU A 286 -4.44 -38.20 -9.62
C GLU A 286 -4.34 -37.34 -10.90
N SER A 287 -5.34 -36.48 -11.15
CA SER A 287 -5.43 -35.71 -12.39
C SER A 287 -4.26 -34.72 -12.50
N PRO A 288 -3.61 -34.61 -13.68
CA PRO A 288 -2.64 -33.56 -13.96
C PRO A 288 -3.18 -32.14 -13.78
N LEU A 289 -4.52 -31.96 -13.82
CA LEU A 289 -5.17 -30.67 -13.55
C LEU A 289 -4.77 -30.08 -12.19
N ARG A 290 -4.50 -30.93 -11.19
CA ARG A 290 -4.03 -30.54 -9.84
C ARG A 290 -2.70 -29.78 -9.82
N ARG A 291 -1.99 -29.74 -10.94
CA ARG A 291 -0.76 -28.97 -11.16
C ARG A 291 -0.73 -28.14 -12.43
N ALA A 292 -1.82 -28.12 -13.21
CA ALA A 292 -1.86 -27.37 -14.47
C ALA A 292 -1.79 -25.84 -14.27
N HIS A 293 -2.28 -25.36 -13.13
CA HIS A 293 -2.20 -23.95 -12.71
C HIS A 293 -0.87 -23.61 -12.01
N LEU A 294 0.04 -24.57 -11.87
CA LEU A 294 1.38 -24.33 -11.34
C LEU A 294 2.30 -24.08 -12.52
N LYS A 295 2.22 -22.87 -13.08
CA LYS A 295 2.98 -22.46 -14.27
C LYS A 295 3.44 -21.01 -14.12
N ARG A 296 4.21 -20.56 -15.11
CA ARG A 296 4.54 -19.15 -15.28
C ARG A 296 3.46 -18.46 -16.14
N TYR A 297 3.06 -17.29 -15.71
CA TYR A 297 1.92 -16.51 -16.19
C TYR A 297 2.40 -15.20 -16.80
N GLY A 298 1.85 -14.87 -17.97
CA GLY A 298 2.12 -13.62 -18.69
C GLY A 298 3.60 -13.31 -19.02
N PRO A 299 3.86 -12.12 -19.57
CA PRO A 299 5.23 -11.66 -19.91
C PRO A 299 6.16 -11.51 -18.70
N ALA A 300 5.57 -11.24 -17.52
CA ALA A 300 6.28 -11.16 -16.24
C ALA A 300 6.89 -12.49 -15.82
N GLN A 301 6.43 -13.60 -16.40
CA GLN A 301 6.70 -14.96 -15.90
C GLN A 301 6.30 -15.11 -14.43
N ALA A 302 5.21 -14.47 -14.05
CA ALA A 302 4.62 -14.52 -12.71
C ALA A 302 4.26 -15.97 -12.34
N HIS A 303 4.38 -16.36 -11.09
CA HIS A 303 3.97 -17.69 -10.64
C HIS A 303 3.42 -17.63 -9.22
N ALA A 304 2.74 -18.68 -8.77
CA ALA A 304 2.42 -18.88 -7.36
C ALA A 304 3.73 -19.10 -6.57
N ASP A 305 3.79 -18.64 -5.33
CA ASP A 305 4.95 -18.87 -4.47
C ASP A 305 4.83 -20.22 -3.77
N ILE A 306 3.62 -20.51 -3.30
CA ILE A 306 3.29 -21.66 -2.48
C ILE A 306 2.16 -22.45 -3.17
N ALA A 307 2.14 -23.76 -2.95
CA ALA A 307 0.97 -24.56 -3.27
C ALA A 307 0.71 -25.61 -2.19
N SER A 308 -0.55 -25.92 -1.95
CA SER A 308 -0.94 -26.90 -0.94
C SER A 308 -0.43 -28.30 -1.29
N PHE A 309 0.03 -29.05 -0.28
CA PHE A 309 0.53 -30.41 -0.42
C PHE A 309 0.10 -31.26 0.78
N SER A 310 -0.49 -32.44 0.56
CA SER A 310 -0.90 -33.33 1.65
C SER A 310 -0.26 -34.71 1.43
N PRO A 311 0.79 -35.09 2.20
CA PRO A 311 1.46 -36.38 2.07
C PRO A 311 0.63 -37.53 2.65
N GLY A 312 -0.60 -37.71 2.15
CA GLY A 312 -1.52 -38.74 2.61
C GLY A 312 -2.97 -38.47 2.17
N PRO A 313 -3.87 -39.44 2.36
CA PRO A 313 -5.29 -39.27 2.04
C PRO A 313 -5.94 -38.24 2.96
N VAL A 314 -6.92 -37.50 2.45
CA VAL A 314 -7.76 -36.56 3.21
C VAL A 314 -9.19 -37.06 3.18
N VAL A 315 -9.71 -37.50 4.32
CA VAL A 315 -11.01 -38.17 4.43
C VAL A 315 -11.84 -37.49 5.52
N PHE A 316 -12.66 -36.52 5.15
CA PHE A 316 -13.51 -35.79 6.10
C PHE A 316 -14.61 -36.68 6.68
N GLN A 317 -14.83 -36.64 8.00
CA GLN A 317 -15.96 -37.37 8.62
C GLN A 317 -17.33 -36.85 8.17
N SER A 318 -17.42 -35.57 7.77
CA SER A 318 -18.62 -34.96 7.20
C SER A 318 -18.91 -35.35 5.75
N GLY A 319 -18.07 -36.21 5.15
CA GLY A 319 -18.19 -36.65 3.77
C GLY A 319 -17.33 -35.86 2.78
N GLY A 320 -17.04 -36.49 1.65
CA GLY A 320 -16.09 -35.98 0.65
C GLY A 320 -14.65 -36.42 0.94
N GLY A 321 -13.68 -35.61 0.51
CA GLY A 321 -12.25 -35.92 0.60
C GLY A 321 -11.62 -36.21 -0.76
N TYR A 322 -10.32 -36.48 -0.74
CA TYR A 322 -9.51 -36.80 -1.92
C TYR A 322 -8.29 -37.62 -1.50
N ASP A 323 -7.75 -38.38 -2.45
CA ASP A 323 -6.53 -39.15 -2.22
C ASP A 323 -5.31 -38.37 -2.71
N ASN A 324 -4.14 -38.73 -2.19
CA ASN A 324 -2.85 -38.24 -2.67
C ASN A 324 -1.87 -39.42 -2.79
N PRO A 325 -2.02 -40.26 -3.83
CA PRO A 325 -1.15 -41.41 -4.02
C PRO A 325 0.32 -41.00 -4.17
N HIS A 326 1.24 -41.84 -3.69
CA HIS A 326 2.67 -41.54 -3.71
C HIS A 326 3.19 -41.18 -5.12
N GLY A 327 2.80 -41.95 -6.14
CA GLY A 327 3.22 -41.67 -7.53
C GLY A 327 2.75 -40.30 -8.03
N PHE A 328 1.56 -39.85 -7.62
CA PHE A 328 1.08 -38.51 -7.91
C PHE A 328 1.87 -37.44 -7.14
N LEU A 329 2.14 -37.67 -5.85
CA LEU A 329 2.88 -36.73 -5.01
C LEU A 329 4.31 -36.49 -5.52
N VAL A 330 5.00 -37.53 -6.01
CA VAL A 330 6.31 -37.38 -6.68
C VAL A 330 6.20 -36.46 -7.91
N GLN A 331 5.18 -36.63 -8.74
CA GLN A 331 4.95 -35.75 -9.90
C GLN A 331 4.60 -34.31 -9.51
N GLN A 332 3.93 -34.10 -8.37
CA GLN A 332 3.66 -32.76 -7.84
C GLN A 332 4.95 -32.08 -7.38
N LEU A 333 5.80 -32.80 -6.64
CA LEU A 333 7.10 -32.31 -6.18
C LEU A 333 8.01 -31.96 -7.37
N ASP A 334 8.06 -32.81 -8.40
CA ASP A 334 8.76 -32.49 -9.66
C ASP A 334 8.26 -31.18 -10.29
N GLN A 335 6.95 -30.94 -10.31
CA GLN A 335 6.38 -29.70 -10.83
C GLN A 335 6.76 -28.50 -9.96
N PHE A 336 6.72 -28.65 -8.64
CA PHE A 336 7.13 -27.62 -7.68
C PHE A 336 8.58 -27.18 -7.93
N ALA A 337 9.51 -28.13 -8.08
CA ALA A 337 10.90 -27.84 -8.41
C ALA A 337 11.05 -27.09 -9.75
N ARG A 338 10.37 -27.55 -10.81
CA ARG A 338 10.48 -26.92 -12.14
C ARG A 338 9.97 -25.48 -12.17
N THR A 339 8.99 -25.17 -11.32
CA THR A 339 8.31 -23.86 -11.31
C THR A 339 8.78 -22.93 -10.20
N GLY A 340 9.57 -23.44 -9.24
CA GLY A 340 10.03 -22.68 -8.08
C GLY A 340 8.91 -22.44 -7.06
N VAL A 341 7.94 -23.36 -6.97
CA VAL A 341 6.86 -23.34 -5.98
C VAL A 341 7.30 -24.11 -4.75
N ARG A 342 7.08 -23.57 -3.55
CA ARG A 342 7.35 -24.28 -2.29
C ARG A 342 6.07 -24.98 -1.79
N PRO A 343 6.13 -26.25 -1.34
CA PRO A 343 4.98 -26.91 -0.74
C PRO A 343 4.63 -26.29 0.62
N GLU A 344 3.34 -26.03 0.86
CA GLU A 344 2.79 -25.89 2.22
C GLU A 344 2.04 -27.17 2.58
N ILE A 345 2.45 -27.79 3.68
CA ILE A 345 1.97 -29.11 4.08
C ILE A 345 0.67 -28.91 4.84
N GLU A 346 -0.44 -29.26 4.22
CA GLU A 346 -1.77 -29.19 4.81
C GLU A 346 -1.97 -30.41 5.72
N VAL A 347 -1.73 -30.22 7.02
CA VAL A 347 -1.80 -31.26 8.04
C VAL A 347 -3.26 -31.46 8.45
N PHE A 348 -3.98 -32.28 7.69
CA PHE A 348 -5.36 -32.67 8.02
C PHE A 348 -5.42 -33.67 9.17
N ASN A 349 -4.50 -34.63 9.21
CA ASN A 349 -4.60 -35.82 10.07
C ASN A 349 -3.22 -36.31 10.56
N HIS A 350 -3.21 -37.25 11.49
CA HIS A 350 -1.94 -37.79 12.03
C HIS A 350 -1.19 -38.63 10.99
N THR A 351 -1.88 -39.31 10.06
CA THR A 351 -1.22 -39.99 8.93
C THR A 351 -0.33 -39.04 8.11
N ILE A 352 -0.76 -37.78 7.89
CA ILE A 352 0.05 -36.77 7.21
C ILE A 352 1.29 -36.39 8.04
N VAL A 353 1.17 -36.28 9.36
CA VAL A 353 2.31 -36.01 10.25
C VAL A 353 3.33 -37.15 10.18
N GLU A 354 2.86 -38.40 10.28
CA GLU A 354 3.70 -39.60 10.18
C GLU A 354 4.46 -39.62 8.85
N ASN A 355 3.76 -39.43 7.73
CA ASN A 355 4.38 -39.45 6.40
C ASN A 355 5.33 -38.27 6.16
N ALA A 356 4.97 -37.06 6.59
CA ALA A 356 5.81 -35.87 6.46
C ALA A 356 7.12 -36.03 7.23
N THR A 357 7.05 -36.54 8.48
CA THR A 357 8.21 -36.68 9.38
C THR A 357 9.06 -37.92 9.10
N SER A 358 8.61 -38.80 8.20
CA SER A 358 9.32 -40.02 7.80
C SER A 358 9.64 -40.03 6.30
N ILE A 359 8.82 -40.70 5.48
CA ILE A 359 9.08 -41.00 4.07
C ILE A 359 9.21 -39.75 3.18
N TYR A 360 8.60 -38.63 3.56
CA TYR A 360 8.70 -37.36 2.82
C TYR A 360 9.67 -36.36 3.46
N ARG A 361 10.30 -36.67 4.59
CA ARG A 361 11.08 -35.68 5.36
C ARG A 361 12.16 -35.01 4.52
N ASP A 362 13.04 -35.82 3.95
CA ASP A 362 14.23 -35.31 3.27
C ASP A 362 13.85 -34.57 1.98
N VAL A 363 12.91 -35.10 1.19
CA VAL A 363 12.45 -34.42 -0.02
C VAL A 363 11.75 -33.09 0.29
N LEU A 364 11.00 -32.99 1.39
CA LEU A 364 10.37 -31.73 1.79
C LEU A 364 11.41 -30.67 2.17
N VAL A 365 12.51 -31.06 2.80
CA VAL A 365 13.66 -30.17 3.08
C VAL A 365 14.33 -29.73 1.79
N GLU A 366 14.53 -30.63 0.83
CA GLU A 366 15.12 -30.33 -0.49
C GLU A 366 14.30 -29.30 -1.29
N HIS A 367 12.98 -29.26 -1.09
CA HIS A 367 12.10 -28.26 -1.72
C HIS A 367 12.14 -26.86 -1.09
N GLY A 368 12.91 -26.70 -0.02
CA GLY A 368 13.29 -25.41 0.54
C GLY A 368 12.91 -25.25 2.00
N GLU A 369 13.86 -24.75 2.76
CA GLU A 369 13.67 -24.36 4.15
C GLU A 369 13.35 -22.86 4.27
N PRO A 370 12.58 -22.44 5.29
CA PRO A 370 11.88 -23.30 6.24
C PRO A 370 10.72 -24.07 5.60
N VAL A 371 10.48 -25.30 6.05
CA VAL A 371 9.33 -26.11 5.63
C VAL A 371 8.05 -25.51 6.19
N LEU A 372 7.03 -25.36 5.35
CA LEU A 372 5.79 -24.65 5.68
C LEU A 372 4.69 -25.66 6.04
N PHE A 373 4.04 -25.48 7.18
CA PHE A 373 2.95 -26.35 7.65
C PHE A 373 1.69 -25.54 7.97
N MET A 374 0.54 -26.09 7.58
CA MET A 374 -0.78 -25.59 7.97
C MET A 374 -1.49 -26.66 8.80
N LEU A 375 -1.72 -26.39 10.09
CA LEU A 375 -2.50 -27.26 10.95
C LEU A 375 -4.00 -27.05 10.69
N VAL A 376 -4.65 -28.06 10.09
CA VAL A 376 -6.10 -28.05 9.86
C VAL A 376 -6.84 -28.56 11.10
N ALA A 377 -6.71 -27.81 12.19
CA ALA A 377 -7.21 -28.21 13.50
C ALA A 377 -8.73 -28.04 13.62
N GLY A 378 -9.37 -28.86 14.46
CA GLY A 378 -10.82 -28.79 14.71
C GLY A 378 -11.71 -29.30 13.58
N VAL A 379 -11.13 -29.89 12.52
CA VAL A 379 -11.85 -30.56 11.43
C VAL A 379 -11.75 -32.07 11.62
N ASP A 380 -12.89 -32.73 11.77
CA ASP A 380 -12.95 -34.18 12.00
C ASP A 380 -12.49 -34.97 10.74
N GLN A 381 -11.49 -35.85 10.90
CA GLN A 381 -10.91 -36.70 9.85
C GLN A 381 -11.05 -38.19 10.16
N HIS A 382 -11.03 -39.00 9.10
CA HIS A 382 -10.90 -40.44 9.17
C HIS A 382 -9.56 -40.94 8.65
N ARG A 383 -9.09 -42.04 9.22
CA ARG A 383 -8.19 -42.99 8.55
C ARG A 383 -9.04 -44.15 8.05
N ARG A 384 -8.84 -44.54 6.80
CA ARG A 384 -9.48 -45.73 6.23
C ARG A 384 -8.47 -46.86 6.20
N ASP A 385 -8.78 -47.98 6.84
CA ASP A 385 -7.99 -49.19 6.69
C ASP A 385 -8.10 -49.71 5.25
N ALA A 386 -6.96 -49.98 4.62
CA ALA A 386 -6.91 -50.36 3.20
C ALA A 386 -7.47 -51.77 2.94
N VAL A 387 -7.55 -52.62 3.97
CA VAL A 387 -7.97 -54.02 3.85
C VAL A 387 -9.43 -54.18 4.27
N SER A 388 -9.79 -53.74 5.48
CA SER A 388 -11.15 -53.87 6.03
C SER A 388 -12.10 -52.78 5.51
N GLY A 389 -11.56 -51.62 5.13
CA GLY A 389 -12.34 -50.43 4.76
C GLY A 389 -12.94 -49.68 5.96
N GLU A 390 -12.67 -50.14 7.19
CA GLU A 390 -13.11 -49.51 8.45
C GLU A 390 -12.54 -48.10 8.60
N LEU A 391 -13.24 -47.27 9.38
CA LEU A 391 -12.96 -45.86 9.56
C LEU A 391 -12.64 -45.56 11.02
N ASP A 392 -11.41 -45.16 11.28
CA ASP A 392 -10.94 -44.71 12.60
C ASP A 392 -10.84 -43.18 12.65
N ASP A 393 -10.81 -42.61 13.85
CA ASP A 393 -10.54 -41.18 14.06
C ASP A 393 -9.04 -40.89 13.85
N ASP A 394 -8.73 -40.00 12.91
CA ASP A 394 -7.35 -39.58 12.60
C ASP A 394 -7.18 -38.05 12.74
N SER A 395 -8.14 -37.41 13.40
CA SER A 395 -8.19 -35.96 13.57
C SER A 395 -7.05 -35.46 14.47
N LEU A 396 -6.44 -34.32 14.14
CA LEU A 396 -5.44 -33.67 14.98
C LEU A 396 -5.96 -33.31 16.39
N ILE A 397 -7.25 -32.96 16.47
CA ILE A 397 -7.98 -32.87 17.74
C ILE A 397 -9.01 -34.00 17.71
N PRO A 398 -8.87 -35.03 18.56
CA PRO A 398 -9.81 -36.16 18.57
C PRO A 398 -11.26 -35.70 18.71
N VAL A 399 -12.20 -36.40 18.05
CA VAL A 399 -13.61 -35.97 17.97
C VAL A 399 -14.24 -35.74 19.34
N GLY A 400 -13.93 -36.61 20.31
CA GLY A 400 -14.41 -36.47 21.69
C GLY A 400 -13.95 -35.16 22.33
N THR A 401 -12.66 -34.84 22.18
CA THR A 401 -12.04 -33.60 22.66
C THR A 401 -12.61 -32.38 21.93
N ARG A 402 -12.80 -32.47 20.60
CA ARG A 402 -13.40 -31.37 19.82
C ARG A 402 -14.83 -31.07 20.27
N LYS A 403 -15.64 -32.09 20.54
CA LYS A 403 -17.00 -31.92 21.09
C LYS A 403 -16.98 -31.26 22.47
N GLN A 404 -16.02 -31.61 23.33
CA GLN A 404 -15.81 -30.95 24.62
C GLN A 404 -15.48 -29.46 24.45
N ILE A 405 -14.56 -29.12 23.54
CA ILE A 405 -14.22 -27.73 23.22
C ILE A 405 -15.46 -26.97 22.73
N ALA A 406 -16.23 -27.55 21.80
CA ALA A 406 -17.45 -26.92 21.30
C ALA A 406 -18.47 -26.64 22.41
N ALA A 407 -18.66 -27.58 23.36
CA ALA A 407 -19.56 -27.40 24.48
C ALA A 407 -19.11 -26.27 25.43
N LEU A 408 -17.79 -26.07 25.60
CA LEU A 408 -17.26 -24.94 26.37
C LEU A 408 -17.51 -23.61 25.66
N LEU A 409 -17.27 -23.53 24.34
CA LEU A 409 -17.51 -22.31 23.57
C LEU A 409 -18.99 -21.91 23.52
N GLN A 410 -19.92 -22.86 23.70
CA GLN A 410 -21.35 -22.58 23.81
C GLN A 410 -21.75 -21.88 25.12
N ARG A 411 -20.92 -21.94 26.17
CA ARG A 411 -21.19 -21.27 27.46
C ARG A 411 -20.96 -19.77 27.40
N ASP A 412 -20.15 -19.33 26.43
CA ASP A 412 -19.95 -17.91 26.08
C ASP A 412 -19.38 -17.06 27.23
N ASP A 413 -18.52 -17.65 28.05
CA ASP A 413 -17.79 -16.99 29.12
C ASP A 413 -16.27 -17.11 28.93
N VAL A 414 -15.53 -16.19 29.56
CA VAL A 414 -14.07 -16.08 29.40
C VAL A 414 -13.35 -17.31 29.93
N GLU A 415 -13.79 -17.88 31.06
CA GLU A 415 -13.15 -19.03 31.69
C GLU A 415 -13.29 -20.28 30.81
N SER A 416 -14.49 -20.54 30.30
CA SER A 416 -14.75 -21.64 29.37
C SER A 416 -13.98 -21.47 28.06
N THR A 417 -13.86 -20.25 27.54
CA THR A 417 -13.06 -19.96 26.33
C THR A 417 -11.58 -20.24 26.55
N LEU A 418 -11.01 -19.83 27.68
CA LEU A 418 -9.62 -20.13 28.04
C LEU A 418 -9.40 -21.63 28.28
N ALA A 419 -10.34 -22.32 28.93
CA ALA A 419 -10.29 -23.76 29.10
C ALA A 419 -10.33 -24.51 27.76
N ALA A 420 -11.19 -24.07 26.84
CA ALA A 420 -11.27 -24.56 25.47
C ALA A 420 -9.94 -24.39 24.72
N ALA A 421 -9.33 -23.20 24.80
CA ALA A 421 -8.02 -22.93 24.21
C ALA A 421 -6.93 -23.85 24.79
N ARG A 422 -6.93 -24.06 26.11
CA ARG A 422 -5.96 -24.97 26.76
C ARG A 422 -6.10 -26.41 26.29
N ILE A 423 -7.33 -26.94 26.27
CA ILE A 423 -7.61 -28.30 25.80
C ILE A 423 -7.18 -28.47 24.34
N ALA A 424 -7.48 -27.49 23.49
CA ALA A 424 -7.06 -27.52 22.08
C ALA A 424 -5.52 -27.49 21.94
N ALA A 425 -4.83 -26.62 22.70
CA ALA A 425 -3.38 -26.55 22.69
C ALA A 425 -2.74 -27.86 23.21
N ASP A 426 -3.28 -28.46 24.28
CA ASP A 426 -2.77 -29.72 24.83
C ASP A 426 -2.90 -30.87 23.82
N ALA A 427 -4.02 -30.93 23.08
CA ALA A 427 -4.21 -31.92 22.02
C ALA A 427 -3.23 -31.76 20.84
N LEU A 428 -2.91 -30.51 20.46
CA LEU A 428 -2.06 -30.20 19.30
C LEU A 428 -0.56 -30.19 19.62
N ARG A 429 -0.18 -30.04 20.90
CA ARG A 429 1.23 -29.91 21.32
C ARG A 429 2.12 -31.08 20.86
N PRO A 430 1.70 -32.36 20.91
CA PRO A 430 2.50 -33.46 20.40
C PRO A 430 2.82 -33.32 18.91
N THR A 431 1.83 -32.96 18.09
CA THR A 431 2.02 -32.74 16.64
C THR A 431 3.00 -31.60 16.37
N VAL A 432 2.85 -30.45 17.05
CA VAL A 432 3.78 -29.33 16.90
C VAL A 432 5.20 -29.71 17.32
N GLY A 433 5.34 -30.44 18.44
CA GLY A 433 6.62 -30.93 18.93
C GLY A 433 7.30 -31.84 17.91
N GLN A 434 6.57 -32.83 17.39
CA GLN A 434 7.08 -33.77 16.39
C GLN A 434 7.51 -33.07 15.09
N LEU A 435 6.71 -32.13 14.58
CA LEU A 435 7.06 -31.36 13.38
C LEU A 435 8.34 -30.53 13.59
N ARG A 436 8.47 -29.82 14.72
CA ARG A 436 9.67 -29.01 15.01
C ARG A 436 10.91 -29.85 15.28
N GLU A 437 10.75 -31.03 15.87
CA GLU A 437 11.85 -31.98 16.07
C GLU A 437 12.43 -32.46 14.74
N HIS A 438 11.57 -32.81 13.78
CA HIS A 438 11.99 -33.36 12.49
C HIS A 438 12.38 -32.26 11.49
N PHE A 439 11.80 -31.06 11.62
CA PHE A 439 12.04 -29.89 10.77
C PHE A 439 12.46 -28.67 11.63
N PRO A 440 13.74 -28.58 12.03
CA PRO A 440 14.23 -27.47 12.84
C PRO A 440 14.03 -26.10 12.19
N SER A 441 14.15 -26.03 10.86
CA SER A 441 13.76 -24.87 10.06
C SER A 441 12.35 -25.08 9.51
N SER A 442 11.35 -24.68 10.28
CA SER A 442 9.94 -24.77 9.88
C SER A 442 9.14 -23.54 10.30
N LYS A 443 8.04 -23.30 9.58
CA LYS A 443 7.00 -22.34 9.96
C LYS A 443 5.68 -23.09 10.07
N ILE A 444 5.05 -23.00 11.24
CA ILE A 444 3.80 -23.72 11.51
C ILE A 444 2.68 -22.70 11.71
N SER A 445 1.68 -22.75 10.86
CA SER A 445 0.43 -22.00 10.94
C SER A 445 -0.72 -22.86 11.44
N ILE A 446 -1.80 -22.22 11.89
CA ILE A 446 -3.04 -22.88 12.27
C ILE A 446 -4.26 -22.20 11.64
N LEU A 447 -5.23 -23.02 11.25
CA LEU A 447 -6.61 -22.61 11.02
C LEU A 447 -7.52 -23.36 12.00
N LEU A 448 -8.69 -22.78 12.28
CA LEU A 448 -9.77 -23.42 13.04
C LEU A 448 -11.11 -23.14 12.35
N PRO A 449 -12.08 -24.06 12.33
CA PRO A 449 -13.34 -23.83 11.63
C PRO A 449 -14.38 -23.08 12.48
N GLY A 450 -15.08 -22.14 11.86
CA GLY A 450 -16.31 -21.54 12.39
C GLY A 450 -16.15 -20.94 13.79
N ALA A 451 -16.94 -21.44 14.76
CA ALA A 451 -16.96 -20.92 16.13
C ALA A 451 -15.61 -21.07 16.87
N PHE A 452 -14.74 -21.97 16.41
CA PHE A 452 -13.43 -22.20 17.03
C PHE A 452 -12.46 -21.02 16.80
N HIS A 453 -12.80 -20.06 15.92
CA HIS A 453 -12.06 -18.80 15.81
C HIS A 453 -11.93 -18.05 17.14
N ALA A 454 -12.85 -18.26 18.09
CA ALA A 454 -12.82 -17.65 19.42
C ALA A 454 -11.54 -17.98 20.22
N ILE A 455 -10.89 -19.12 19.93
CA ILE A 455 -9.68 -19.58 20.64
C ILE A 455 -8.43 -19.56 19.75
N LEU A 456 -8.54 -19.07 18.51
CA LEU A 456 -7.49 -19.17 17.50
C LEU A 456 -6.17 -18.51 17.92
N VAL A 457 -6.24 -17.28 18.43
CA VAL A 457 -5.07 -16.53 18.90
C VAL A 457 -4.46 -17.19 20.13
N ASP A 458 -5.28 -17.58 21.11
CA ASP A 458 -4.81 -18.18 22.37
C ASP A 458 -4.11 -19.54 22.13
N VAL A 459 -4.66 -20.37 21.23
CA VAL A 459 -4.03 -21.64 20.83
C VAL A 459 -2.71 -21.39 20.11
N ALA A 460 -2.67 -20.46 19.15
CA ALA A 460 -1.45 -20.16 18.40
C ALA A 460 -0.32 -19.67 19.33
N LEU A 461 -0.64 -18.84 20.32
CA LEU A 461 0.32 -18.37 21.32
C LEU A 461 0.77 -19.48 22.26
N ALA A 462 -0.15 -20.30 22.78
CA ALA A 462 0.16 -21.41 23.68
C ALA A 462 1.07 -22.50 23.04
N LEU A 463 1.02 -22.60 21.72
CA LEU A 463 1.86 -23.49 20.91
C LEU A 463 3.08 -22.78 20.29
N SER A 464 3.24 -21.47 20.51
CA SER A 464 4.31 -20.65 19.94
C SER A 464 4.41 -20.75 18.41
N LEU A 465 3.27 -20.82 17.72
CA LEU A 465 3.17 -20.91 16.26
C LEU A 465 3.71 -19.66 15.55
N ASP A 466 3.86 -19.75 14.24
CA ASP A 466 4.51 -18.73 13.41
C ASP A 466 3.49 -17.89 12.62
N GLY A 467 2.33 -18.49 12.29
CA GLY A 467 1.26 -17.80 11.60
C GLY A 467 -0.14 -18.26 11.99
N ILE A 468 -1.13 -17.47 11.59
CA ILE A 468 -2.56 -17.72 11.80
C ILE A 468 -3.28 -17.55 10.47
N ARG A 469 -4.18 -18.48 10.14
CA ARG A 469 -5.03 -18.40 8.96
C ARG A 469 -6.47 -18.06 9.34
N VAL A 470 -7.07 -17.16 8.57
CA VAL A 470 -8.50 -16.82 8.61
C VAL A 470 -9.03 -16.63 7.19
N GLY A 471 -10.32 -16.84 7.00
CA GLY A 471 -10.99 -16.53 5.74
C GLY A 471 -12.37 -17.14 5.66
N LEU A 472 -13.12 -16.72 4.63
CA LEU A 472 -14.46 -17.25 4.36
C LEU A 472 -14.46 -18.76 4.13
N GLU A 473 -13.32 -19.33 3.72
CA GLU A 473 -13.10 -20.78 3.67
C GLU A 473 -13.31 -21.47 5.03
N ASP A 474 -12.78 -20.89 6.10
CA ASP A 474 -12.69 -21.51 7.42
C ASP A 474 -13.88 -21.11 8.30
N ALA A 475 -14.33 -19.86 8.20
CA ALA A 475 -15.52 -19.35 8.88
C ALA A 475 -16.20 -18.26 8.07
N LEU A 476 -17.53 -18.22 8.09
CA LEU A 476 -18.33 -17.17 7.43
C LEU A 476 -18.70 -16.00 8.37
N ASN A 477 -18.22 -16.05 9.61
CA ASN A 477 -18.60 -15.12 10.68
C ASN A 477 -17.37 -14.36 11.18
N VAL A 478 -17.60 -13.22 11.83
CA VAL A 478 -16.58 -12.44 12.54
C VAL A 478 -17.15 -11.98 13.89
N PHE A 479 -16.29 -11.93 14.91
CA PHE A 479 -16.64 -11.39 16.23
C PHE A 479 -16.61 -9.86 16.18
N ASP A 480 -17.68 -9.22 16.66
CA ASP A 480 -17.84 -7.77 16.64
C ASP A 480 -18.60 -7.32 17.89
N SER A 481 -17.88 -6.69 18.83
CA SER A 481 -18.42 -6.26 20.12
C SER A 481 -19.47 -5.15 20.02
N ARG A 482 -19.58 -4.49 18.86
CA ARG A 482 -20.61 -3.46 18.62
C ARG A 482 -22.00 -4.08 18.42
N VAL A 483 -22.05 -5.32 17.95
CA VAL A 483 -23.28 -6.01 17.56
C VAL A 483 -23.94 -6.69 18.75
N PRO A 484 -25.27 -6.60 18.92
CA PRO A 484 -25.99 -7.48 19.84
C PRO A 484 -25.68 -8.96 19.58
N GLY A 485 -25.24 -9.67 20.62
CA GLY A 485 -24.78 -11.06 20.48
C GLY A 485 -23.32 -11.21 20.06
N GLY A 486 -22.59 -10.14 19.72
CA GLY A 486 -21.14 -10.16 19.56
C GLY A 486 -20.60 -10.87 18.32
N VAL A 487 -21.47 -11.29 17.39
CA VAL A 487 -21.09 -12.00 16.16
C VAL A 487 -22.01 -11.63 15.01
N ARG A 488 -21.45 -11.52 13.81
CA ARG A 488 -22.17 -11.27 12.55
C ARG A 488 -21.52 -12.03 11.40
N ARG A 489 -22.14 -12.03 10.21
CA ARG A 489 -21.46 -12.45 8.99
C ARG A 489 -20.29 -11.52 8.66
N ALA A 490 -19.19 -12.12 8.21
CA ALA A 490 -18.02 -11.40 7.76
C ALA A 490 -18.28 -10.80 6.38
N GLN A 491 -17.91 -9.53 6.19
CA GLN A 491 -18.06 -8.82 4.93
C GLN A 491 -16.82 -9.02 4.04
N GLY A 492 -16.55 -10.28 3.70
CA GLY A 492 -15.29 -10.70 3.07
C GLY A 492 -14.25 -11.21 4.06
N THR A 493 -13.15 -11.78 3.54
CA THR A 493 -12.04 -12.28 4.39
C THR A 493 -11.26 -11.14 5.01
N SER A 494 -11.18 -10.02 4.29
CA SER A 494 -10.51 -8.81 4.78
C SER A 494 -11.04 -8.34 6.15
N ASP A 495 -12.34 -8.46 6.40
CA ASP A 495 -12.97 -8.12 7.67
C ASP A 495 -12.49 -9.02 8.83
N GLN A 496 -12.21 -10.29 8.55
CA GLN A 496 -11.65 -11.23 9.52
C GLN A 496 -10.16 -10.98 9.75
N VAL A 497 -9.40 -10.67 8.70
CA VAL A 497 -7.98 -10.26 8.83
C VAL A 497 -7.87 -9.02 9.71
N ARG A 498 -8.71 -8.01 9.49
CA ARG A 498 -8.78 -6.80 10.32
C ARG A 498 -9.07 -7.14 11.77
N ALA A 499 -10.09 -7.96 12.03
CA ALA A 499 -10.47 -8.35 13.38
C ALA A 499 -9.32 -9.09 14.10
N LEU A 500 -8.66 -10.03 13.41
CA LEU A 500 -7.51 -10.78 13.93
C LEU A 500 -6.34 -9.84 14.25
N LYS A 501 -5.98 -8.96 13.31
CA LYS A 501 -4.88 -8.01 13.50
C LYS A 501 -5.11 -7.09 14.69
N LEU A 502 -6.32 -6.53 14.82
CA LEU A 502 -6.68 -5.69 15.98
C LEU A 502 -6.66 -6.47 17.30
N ASP A 503 -6.91 -7.79 17.29
CA ASP A 503 -6.73 -8.63 18.48
C ASP A 503 -5.25 -8.83 18.83
N LEU A 504 -4.42 -9.10 17.83
CA LEU A 504 -2.96 -9.24 18.01
C LEU A 504 -2.33 -7.93 18.52
N GLU A 505 -2.70 -6.79 17.94
CA GLU A 505 -2.23 -5.46 18.35
C GLU A 505 -2.63 -5.16 19.80
N ARG A 506 -3.88 -5.46 20.19
CA ARG A 506 -4.34 -5.31 21.59
C ARG A 506 -3.54 -6.15 22.58
N ARG A 507 -2.96 -7.26 22.12
CA ARG A 507 -2.10 -8.17 22.90
C ARG A 507 -0.60 -7.84 22.77
N GLY A 508 -0.24 -6.79 22.04
CA GLY A 508 1.16 -6.37 21.83
C GLY A 508 1.96 -7.29 20.91
N ILE A 509 1.30 -8.04 20.03
CA ILE A 509 1.91 -8.95 19.05
C ILE A 509 1.95 -8.26 17.69
N ALA A 510 3.12 -8.23 17.07
CA ALA A 510 3.28 -7.64 15.74
C ALA A 510 2.80 -8.59 14.63
N THR A 511 2.32 -8.03 13.52
CA THR A 511 2.05 -8.78 12.29
C THR A 511 3.20 -8.58 11.29
N LEU A 512 3.67 -9.66 10.67
CA LEU A 512 4.65 -9.58 9.59
C LEU A 512 3.96 -9.18 8.29
N SER A 513 4.51 -8.18 7.59
CA SER A 513 4.11 -7.85 6.22
C SER A 513 4.57 -8.93 5.24
N ALA A 514 4.01 -8.94 4.03
CA ALA A 514 4.43 -9.87 2.98
C ALA A 514 5.94 -9.76 2.65
N GLU A 515 6.50 -8.54 2.61
CA GLU A 515 7.94 -8.34 2.37
C GLU A 515 8.79 -8.91 3.50
N ALA A 516 8.42 -8.62 4.76
CA ALA A 516 9.15 -9.12 5.92
C ALA A 516 9.06 -10.65 6.01
N LEU A 517 7.89 -11.23 5.68
CA LEU A 517 7.72 -12.67 5.66
C LEU A 517 8.57 -13.31 4.56
N ARG A 518 8.64 -12.73 3.35
CA ARG A 518 9.51 -13.25 2.28
C ARG A 518 10.98 -13.32 2.68
N ASP A 519 11.45 -12.35 3.45
CA ASP A 519 12.82 -12.38 4.01
C ASP A 519 12.94 -13.49 5.07
N ASP A 520 11.96 -13.61 5.97
CA ASP A 520 11.93 -14.61 7.06
C ASP A 520 11.83 -16.06 6.56
N ILE A 521 11.25 -16.29 5.38
CA ILE A 521 11.12 -17.63 4.76
C ILE A 521 12.00 -17.83 3.53
N ASP A 522 12.95 -16.93 3.23
CA ASP A 522 13.82 -17.00 2.04
C ASP A 522 13.05 -17.25 0.71
N MET A 523 12.02 -16.42 0.49
CA MET A 523 11.23 -16.38 -0.75
C MET A 523 11.26 -14.96 -1.34
N THR A 524 12.44 -14.35 -1.30
CA THR A 524 12.68 -13.00 -1.79
C THR A 524 12.37 -12.89 -3.29
N ARG A 525 11.73 -11.78 -3.68
CA ARG A 525 11.43 -11.49 -5.09
C ARG A 525 12.73 -11.34 -5.90
N SER A 526 12.69 -11.70 -7.18
CA SER A 526 13.85 -11.67 -8.07
C SER A 526 14.56 -10.32 -8.10
N GLU A 527 13.81 -9.23 -8.15
CA GLU A 527 14.30 -7.86 -8.18
C GLU A 527 14.95 -7.45 -6.86
N VAL A 528 14.37 -7.85 -5.72
CA VAL A 528 14.95 -7.61 -4.39
C VAL A 528 16.26 -8.38 -4.23
N ARG A 529 16.28 -9.65 -4.67
CA ARG A 529 17.49 -10.47 -4.69
C ARG A 529 18.58 -9.84 -5.56
N LEU A 530 18.23 -9.39 -6.75
CA LEU A 530 19.17 -8.76 -7.68
C LEU A 530 19.79 -7.48 -7.10
N PHE A 531 19.02 -6.69 -6.34
CA PHE A 531 19.57 -5.53 -5.61
C PHE A 531 20.54 -5.94 -4.48
N ARG A 532 20.22 -7.00 -3.74
CA ARG A 532 21.12 -7.54 -2.68
C ARG A 532 22.38 -8.17 -3.28
N GLU A 533 22.28 -8.83 -4.43
CA GLU A 533 23.42 -9.30 -5.21
C GLU A 533 24.31 -8.13 -5.65
N ALA A 534 23.72 -7.01 -6.10
CA ALA A 534 24.48 -5.80 -6.38
C ALA A 534 25.19 -5.25 -5.14
N THR A 535 24.51 -5.24 -3.99
CA THR A 535 25.12 -4.84 -2.70
C THR A 535 26.31 -5.74 -2.34
N SER A 536 26.16 -7.06 -2.50
CA SER A 536 27.23 -8.04 -2.26
C SER A 536 28.42 -7.85 -3.21
N ALA A 537 28.15 -7.66 -4.51
CA ALA A 537 29.17 -7.40 -5.52
C ALA A 537 29.96 -6.10 -5.27
N LEU A 538 29.31 -5.11 -4.65
CA LEU A 538 29.92 -3.82 -4.31
C LEU A 538 30.56 -3.79 -2.92
N SER A 539 30.50 -4.88 -2.15
CA SER A 539 30.93 -4.92 -0.74
C SER A 539 32.35 -4.38 -0.50
N GLY A 540 33.29 -4.67 -1.39
CA GLY A 540 34.67 -4.19 -1.31
C GLY A 540 34.83 -2.67 -1.48
N TYR A 541 33.82 -1.97 -2.01
CA TYR A 541 33.84 -0.53 -2.26
C TYR A 541 32.98 0.29 -1.30
N LEU A 542 32.11 -0.36 -0.52
CA LEU A 542 31.20 0.31 0.43
C LEU A 542 31.90 1.28 1.39
N PRO A 543 33.10 0.97 1.95
CA PRO A 543 33.81 1.91 2.82
C PRO A 543 34.22 3.23 2.16
N PHE A 544 34.27 3.29 0.83
CA PHE A 544 34.65 4.48 0.07
C PHE A 544 33.46 5.31 -0.40
N ALA A 545 32.22 4.88 -0.13
CA ALA A 545 31.01 5.52 -0.65
C ALA A 545 30.90 7.01 -0.27
N SER A 546 31.37 7.39 0.92
CA SER A 546 31.41 8.77 1.41
C SER A 546 32.77 9.47 1.22
N SER A 547 33.67 8.91 0.39
CA SER A 547 35.04 9.40 0.20
C SER A 547 35.30 9.70 -1.29
N PRO A 548 34.92 10.89 -1.79
CA PRO A 548 35.01 11.22 -3.22
C PRO A 548 36.37 10.97 -3.86
N GLN A 549 37.48 11.19 -3.13
CA GLN A 549 38.83 10.99 -3.68
C GLN A 549 39.23 9.51 -3.81
N SER A 550 38.47 8.60 -3.22
CA SER A 550 38.76 7.15 -3.19
C SER A 550 37.71 6.33 -3.95
N LEU A 551 36.80 6.98 -4.68
CA LEU A 551 35.79 6.29 -5.45
C LEU A 551 36.42 5.57 -6.66
N PRO A 552 36.04 4.31 -6.93
CA PRO A 552 36.41 3.64 -8.16
C PRO A 552 35.68 4.27 -9.37
N GLY A 553 36.27 4.16 -10.57
CA GLY A 553 35.59 4.58 -11.80
C GLY A 553 34.39 3.69 -12.14
N ALA A 554 33.48 4.20 -12.96
CA ALA A 554 32.26 3.50 -13.35
C ALA A 554 32.53 2.18 -14.09
N GLU A 555 33.62 2.08 -14.85
CA GLU A 555 34.03 0.83 -15.51
C GLU A 555 34.33 -0.27 -14.48
N THR A 556 35.06 0.06 -13.41
CA THR A 556 35.37 -0.87 -12.32
C THR A 556 34.10 -1.32 -11.60
N LEU A 557 33.18 -0.40 -11.34
CA LEU A 557 31.89 -0.72 -10.71
C LEU A 557 31.02 -1.58 -11.63
N ALA A 558 30.95 -1.26 -12.92
CA ALA A 558 30.21 -2.05 -13.91
C ALA A 558 30.80 -3.46 -14.06
N GLN A 559 32.13 -3.59 -13.99
CA GLN A 559 32.79 -4.90 -14.01
C GLN A 559 32.43 -5.74 -12.78
N ALA A 560 32.45 -5.15 -11.59
CA ALA A 560 31.99 -5.82 -10.36
C ALA A 560 30.51 -6.26 -10.45
N LEU A 561 29.69 -5.44 -11.12
CA LEU A 561 28.26 -5.70 -11.33
C LEU A 561 27.94 -6.56 -12.56
N SER A 562 28.92 -7.07 -13.29
CA SER A 562 28.70 -7.80 -14.55
C SER A 562 27.63 -8.92 -14.44
N PRO A 563 27.63 -9.80 -13.42
CA PRO A 563 26.60 -10.82 -13.28
C PRO A 563 25.17 -10.25 -13.10
N VAL A 564 25.08 -9.11 -12.42
CA VAL A 564 23.81 -8.41 -12.17
C VAL A 564 23.32 -7.72 -13.45
N ILE A 565 24.24 -7.13 -14.22
CA ILE A 565 23.95 -6.51 -15.52
C ILE A 565 23.49 -7.57 -16.53
N ASP A 566 24.12 -8.75 -16.55
CA ASP A 566 23.71 -9.87 -17.40
C ASP A 566 22.31 -10.39 -17.04
N ALA A 567 21.99 -10.47 -15.74
CA ALA A 567 20.66 -10.84 -15.28
C ALA A 567 19.59 -9.82 -15.72
N TYR A 568 19.92 -8.53 -15.65
CA TYR A 568 19.08 -7.47 -16.20
C TYR A 568 18.93 -7.58 -17.73
N GLY A 569 20.00 -7.91 -18.46
CA GLY A 569 19.96 -8.11 -19.91
C GLY A 569 18.87 -9.10 -20.34
N LYS A 570 18.68 -10.19 -19.60
CA LYS A 570 17.61 -11.17 -19.85
C LYS A 570 16.20 -10.61 -19.61
N ILE A 571 16.04 -9.66 -18.70
CA ILE A 571 14.77 -8.95 -18.48
C ILE A 571 14.49 -8.06 -19.69
N GLU A 572 15.51 -7.33 -20.14
CA GLU A 572 15.43 -6.44 -21.29
C GLU A 572 15.19 -7.18 -22.61
N ASP A 573 15.75 -8.38 -22.79
CA ASP A 573 15.48 -9.23 -23.96
C ASP A 573 14.01 -9.63 -24.05
N ARG A 574 13.37 -9.96 -22.91
CA ARG A 574 11.93 -10.25 -22.88
C ARG A 574 11.11 -9.02 -23.23
N PHE A 575 11.47 -7.86 -22.69
CA PHE A 575 10.82 -6.60 -23.04
C PHE A 575 10.93 -6.29 -24.54
N ALA A 576 12.12 -6.44 -25.13
CA ALA A 576 12.33 -6.26 -26.57
C ALA A 576 11.45 -7.21 -27.40
N ALA A 577 11.37 -8.50 -27.01
CA ALA A 577 10.55 -9.49 -27.70
C ALA A 577 9.06 -9.10 -27.72
N GLU A 578 8.52 -8.60 -26.60
CA GLU A 578 7.12 -8.15 -26.50
C GLU A 578 6.83 -6.88 -27.31
N LEU A 579 7.84 -6.07 -27.59
CA LEU A 579 7.74 -4.84 -28.40
C LEU A 579 7.81 -5.08 -29.91
N GLY A 580 8.29 -6.24 -30.36
CA GLY A 580 8.61 -6.51 -31.77
C GLY A 580 7.42 -6.49 -32.73
N ASN A 581 6.19 -6.64 -32.22
CA ASN A 581 4.96 -6.64 -33.03
C ASN A 581 4.09 -5.42 -32.68
N VAL A 582 4.15 -4.36 -33.50
CA VAL A 582 3.31 -3.17 -33.36
C VAL A 582 2.19 -3.18 -34.40
N PRO A 583 0.90 -3.24 -33.99
CA PRO A 583 -0.22 -3.04 -34.90
C PRO A 583 -0.10 -1.72 -35.67
N ASP A 584 -0.44 -1.73 -36.97
CA ASP A 584 -0.22 -0.59 -37.86
C ASP A 584 -1.03 0.66 -37.45
N ASP A 585 -2.21 0.47 -36.86
CA ASP A 585 -3.07 1.54 -36.33
C ASP A 585 -2.38 2.31 -35.18
N LEU A 586 -1.56 1.64 -34.38
CA LEU A 586 -0.84 2.28 -33.26
C LEU A 586 0.37 3.11 -33.70
N ARG A 587 0.84 2.98 -34.94
CA ARG A 587 2.01 3.75 -35.44
C ARG A 587 1.72 5.24 -35.55
N THR A 588 0.46 5.60 -35.75
CA THR A 588 0.00 6.99 -35.92
C THR A 588 -0.56 7.61 -34.64
N ASP A 589 -0.68 6.82 -33.57
CA ASP A 589 -1.13 7.27 -32.24
C ASP A 589 0.01 7.15 -31.22
N PRO A 590 0.86 8.20 -31.07
CA PRO A 590 2.01 8.15 -30.19
C PRO A 590 1.63 7.99 -28.71
N VAL A 591 0.48 8.50 -28.29
CA VAL A 591 0.05 8.45 -26.89
C VAL A 591 -0.31 7.01 -26.52
N VAL A 592 -1.08 6.33 -27.36
CA VAL A 592 -1.47 4.93 -27.14
C VAL A 592 -0.26 4.01 -27.26
N LEU A 593 0.62 4.22 -28.25
CA LEU A 593 1.83 3.41 -28.38
C LEU A 593 2.77 3.58 -27.17
N ALA A 594 2.96 4.80 -26.69
CA ALA A 594 3.74 5.05 -25.47
C ALA A 594 3.10 4.41 -24.23
N ALA A 595 1.76 4.45 -24.12
CA ALA A 595 1.04 3.76 -23.05
C ALA A 595 1.25 2.24 -23.11
N ARG A 596 1.24 1.65 -24.32
CA ARG A 596 1.57 0.24 -24.52
C ARG A 596 3.00 -0.07 -24.10
N VAL A 597 3.99 0.74 -24.49
CA VAL A 597 5.39 0.55 -24.07
C VAL A 597 5.52 0.55 -22.54
N ARG A 598 4.87 1.49 -21.85
CA ARG A 598 4.87 1.55 -20.38
C ARG A 598 4.18 0.34 -19.76
N ALA A 599 3.05 -0.10 -20.31
CA ALA A 599 2.36 -1.31 -19.87
C ALA A 599 3.23 -2.56 -20.05
N THR A 600 3.91 -2.70 -21.19
CA THR A 600 4.85 -3.79 -21.46
C THR A 600 6.05 -3.74 -20.52
N ALA A 601 6.60 -2.55 -20.24
CA ALA A 601 7.71 -2.39 -19.29
C ALA A 601 7.29 -2.85 -17.89
N ASN A 602 6.14 -2.38 -17.40
CA ASN A 602 5.59 -2.82 -16.12
C ASN A 602 5.34 -4.33 -16.11
N ALA A 603 4.80 -4.90 -17.19
CA ALA A 603 4.50 -6.32 -17.30
C ALA A 603 5.77 -7.19 -17.35
N THR A 604 6.89 -6.73 -17.88
CA THR A 604 8.14 -7.50 -17.92
C THR A 604 9.06 -7.23 -16.73
N GLY A 605 8.68 -6.28 -15.87
CA GLY A 605 9.42 -5.88 -14.67
C GLY A 605 10.34 -4.67 -14.85
N ILE A 606 10.46 -4.13 -16.07
CA ILE A 606 11.22 -2.91 -16.36
C ILE A 606 10.56 -1.69 -15.74
N ASN A 607 11.38 -0.76 -15.28
CA ASN A 607 10.94 0.55 -14.85
C ASN A 607 11.58 1.62 -15.74
N ILE A 608 10.76 2.35 -16.50
CA ILE A 608 11.22 3.48 -17.31
C ILE A 608 11.32 4.69 -16.37
N ARG A 609 12.55 5.03 -15.98
CA ARG A 609 12.78 6.14 -15.06
C ARG A 609 12.69 7.49 -15.76
N PHE A 610 11.78 8.35 -15.32
CA PHE A 610 11.61 9.70 -15.86
C PHE A 610 12.51 10.69 -15.12
N PHE A 611 13.33 11.44 -15.87
CA PHE A 611 14.27 12.42 -15.34
C PHE A 611 13.94 13.80 -15.88
N VAL A 612 14.16 14.84 -15.07
CA VAL A 612 13.98 16.23 -15.51
C VAL A 612 15.04 16.59 -16.56
N GLU A 613 16.26 16.09 -16.37
CA GLU A 613 17.42 16.33 -17.25
C GLU A 613 17.47 15.36 -18.46
N GLU A 614 16.44 14.54 -18.68
CA GLU A 614 16.36 13.65 -19.87
C GLU A 614 16.43 14.44 -21.18
N ARG A 615 16.06 15.74 -21.14
CA ARG A 615 16.16 16.69 -22.27
C ARG A 615 17.58 16.85 -22.81
N ASP A 616 18.60 16.63 -22.00
CA ASP A 616 20.01 16.76 -22.40
C ASP A 616 20.40 15.78 -23.52
N ARG A 617 19.60 14.71 -23.74
CA ARG A 617 19.80 13.72 -24.82
C ARG A 617 19.13 14.09 -26.14
N TYR A 618 18.25 15.08 -26.16
CA TYR A 618 17.49 15.49 -27.35
C TYR A 618 18.26 16.56 -28.10
N LEU A 619 18.51 16.35 -29.40
CA LEU A 619 19.25 17.33 -30.21
C LEU A 619 18.52 18.68 -30.28
N ASP A 620 17.20 18.66 -30.50
CA ASP A 620 16.42 19.88 -30.73
C ASP A 620 15.81 20.45 -29.45
N HIS A 621 16.36 20.14 -28.28
CA HIS A 621 15.76 20.43 -26.96
C HIS A 621 15.29 21.87 -26.75
N GLU A 622 15.92 22.86 -27.40
CA GLU A 622 15.55 24.28 -27.37
C GLU A 622 14.21 24.58 -28.07
N TYR A 623 13.80 23.71 -29.00
CA TYR A 623 12.60 23.85 -29.83
C TYR A 623 11.49 22.87 -29.45
N LEU A 624 11.70 22.03 -28.42
CA LEU A 624 10.72 21.03 -27.97
C LEU A 624 9.92 21.54 -26.75
N VAL A 625 8.61 21.33 -26.78
CA VAL A 625 7.70 21.67 -25.68
C VAL A 625 7.47 20.44 -24.81
N PHE A 626 8.24 20.34 -23.73
CA PHE A 626 8.17 19.22 -22.80
C PHE A 626 7.05 19.37 -21.75
N ASN A 627 5.80 19.50 -22.19
CA ASN A 627 4.63 19.48 -21.32
C ASN A 627 4.29 18.04 -20.87
N ASP A 628 4.49 17.06 -21.76
CA ASP A 628 4.37 15.63 -21.49
C ASP A 628 5.63 14.90 -21.96
N LEU A 629 6.55 14.63 -21.03
CA LEU A 629 7.76 13.86 -21.33
C LEU A 629 7.47 12.34 -21.43
N TYR A 630 6.34 11.86 -20.92
CA TYR A 630 6.06 10.43 -20.79
C TYR A 630 5.88 9.73 -22.13
N VAL A 631 5.37 10.45 -23.13
CA VAL A 631 5.19 9.94 -24.50
C VAL A 631 6.54 9.79 -25.20
N PRO A 632 7.29 10.87 -25.50
CA PRO A 632 8.52 10.76 -26.27
C PRO A 632 9.59 9.92 -25.56
N GLN A 633 9.66 9.96 -24.22
CA GLN A 633 10.64 9.16 -23.49
C GLN A 633 10.36 7.66 -23.58
N ALA A 634 9.10 7.22 -23.45
CA ALA A 634 8.75 5.81 -23.58
C ALA A 634 9.04 5.28 -24.99
N LEU A 635 8.69 6.06 -26.03
CA LEU A 635 8.97 5.70 -27.42
C LEU A 635 10.49 5.60 -27.68
N ASN A 636 11.28 6.57 -27.21
CA ASN A 636 12.74 6.50 -27.36
C ASN A 636 13.37 5.36 -26.54
N PHE A 637 12.81 5.00 -25.38
CA PHE A 637 13.28 3.84 -24.63
C PHE A 637 13.08 2.54 -25.41
N ALA A 638 11.92 2.35 -26.06
CA ALA A 638 11.67 1.22 -26.94
C ALA A 638 12.68 1.19 -28.11
N ARG A 639 12.87 2.33 -28.79
CA ARG A 639 13.85 2.45 -29.88
C ARG A 639 15.26 2.05 -29.46
N GLU A 640 15.68 2.54 -28.31
CA GLU A 640 17.01 2.30 -27.76
C GLU A 640 17.25 0.80 -27.49
N VAL A 641 16.28 0.13 -26.87
CA VAL A 641 16.35 -1.31 -26.57
C VAL A 641 16.36 -2.15 -27.85
N LEU A 642 15.52 -1.83 -28.82
CA LEU A 642 15.36 -2.56 -30.09
C LEU A 642 16.57 -2.37 -31.01
N ALA A 643 17.05 -1.14 -31.16
CA ALA A 643 18.18 -0.82 -32.03
C ALA A 643 19.47 -1.54 -31.59
N GLN A 644 19.72 -1.64 -30.27
CA GLN A 644 20.87 -2.38 -29.74
C GLN A 644 20.82 -3.89 -30.02
N ARG A 645 19.64 -4.42 -30.32
CA ARG A 645 19.40 -5.82 -30.69
C ARG A 645 19.28 -6.03 -32.21
N GLY A 646 19.50 -4.98 -33.01
CA GLY A 646 19.34 -5.02 -34.47
C GLY A 646 17.89 -5.24 -34.92
N GLN A 647 16.91 -4.91 -34.07
CA GLN A 647 15.48 -5.01 -34.39
C GLN A 647 14.98 -3.68 -34.98
N SER A 648 13.89 -3.72 -35.77
CA SER A 648 13.32 -2.51 -36.41
C SER A 648 12.77 -1.53 -35.36
N THR A 649 13.02 -0.24 -35.58
CA THR A 649 12.48 0.87 -34.78
C THR A 649 11.42 1.68 -35.51
N ASP A 650 11.04 1.29 -36.72
CA ASP A 650 10.28 2.12 -37.67
C ASP A 650 8.94 2.58 -37.07
N ALA A 651 8.18 1.68 -36.44
CA ALA A 651 6.90 2.01 -35.81
C ALA A 651 7.02 3.10 -34.72
N TYR A 652 8.15 3.14 -34.00
CA TYR A 652 8.39 4.11 -32.94
C TYR A 652 8.97 5.41 -33.49
N ASP A 653 9.76 5.33 -34.57
CA ASP A 653 10.21 6.48 -35.34
C ASP A 653 9.02 7.22 -35.97
N ASP A 654 8.08 6.49 -36.59
CA ASP A 654 6.83 7.01 -37.15
C ASP A 654 5.99 7.71 -36.07
N ALA A 655 5.80 7.07 -34.91
CA ALA A 655 5.04 7.64 -33.80
C ALA A 655 5.68 8.94 -33.26
N LEU A 656 7.01 8.99 -33.14
CA LEU A 656 7.72 10.21 -32.73
C LEU A 656 7.58 11.34 -33.74
N ALA A 657 7.53 11.03 -35.04
CA ALA A 657 7.26 12.02 -36.08
C ALA A 657 5.83 12.58 -35.96
N HIS A 658 4.83 11.73 -35.72
CA HIS A 658 3.44 12.17 -35.48
C HIS A 658 3.29 12.97 -34.20
N TYR A 659 4.08 12.67 -33.17
CA TYR A 659 4.06 13.44 -31.91
C TYR A 659 4.59 14.88 -32.08
N GLY A 660 5.49 15.11 -33.05
CA GLY A 660 6.13 16.41 -33.31
C GLY A 660 5.30 17.37 -34.17
N GLY A 661 4.09 17.74 -33.72
CA GLY A 661 3.22 18.69 -34.41
C GLY A 661 3.69 20.16 -34.28
N PRO A 662 3.98 20.88 -35.38
CA PRO A 662 4.39 22.30 -35.33
C PRO A 662 3.34 23.19 -34.66
N GLY A 663 3.77 23.98 -33.68
CA GLY A 663 2.89 24.88 -32.91
C GLY A 663 2.15 24.23 -31.74
N GLU A 664 2.18 22.89 -31.61
CA GLU A 664 1.62 22.16 -30.48
C GLU A 664 2.72 21.67 -29.53
N THR A 665 3.59 20.78 -30.03
CA THR A 665 4.67 20.15 -29.25
C THR A 665 6.06 20.58 -29.70
N VAL A 666 6.20 21.12 -30.93
CA VAL A 666 7.48 21.66 -31.42
C VAL A 666 7.33 23.11 -31.88
N LEU A 667 8.38 23.91 -31.67
CA LEU A 667 8.45 25.32 -32.03
C LEU A 667 9.01 25.56 -33.44
N ARG A 668 9.59 24.53 -34.07
CA ARG A 668 10.10 24.55 -35.44
C ARG A 668 9.70 23.26 -36.15
N GLU A 669 9.40 23.37 -37.45
CA GLU A 669 8.93 22.26 -38.28
C GLU A 669 9.94 21.11 -38.37
N GLU A 670 11.23 21.43 -38.40
CA GLU A 670 12.32 20.45 -38.50
C GLU A 670 12.66 19.75 -37.17
N ALA A 671 12.14 20.23 -36.03
CA ALA A 671 12.56 19.77 -34.71
C ALA A 671 11.99 18.39 -34.40
N SER A 672 12.82 17.50 -33.83
CA SER A 672 12.44 16.12 -33.59
C SER A 672 12.57 15.71 -32.12
N TYR A 673 11.58 14.95 -31.64
CA TYR A 673 11.68 14.20 -30.37
C TYR A 673 12.51 12.92 -30.50
N ARG A 674 13.15 12.65 -31.64
CA ARG A 674 13.99 11.46 -31.84
C ARG A 674 15.36 11.63 -31.19
N ILE A 675 15.68 10.76 -30.24
CA ILE A 675 17.04 10.67 -29.69
C ILE A 675 17.95 10.00 -30.72
N ARG A 676 19.12 10.59 -30.96
CA ARG A 676 20.14 10.05 -31.87
C ARG A 676 20.77 8.78 -31.29
N ALA A 677 21.24 7.88 -32.15
CA ALA A 677 21.83 6.62 -31.72
C ALA A 677 23.09 6.78 -30.84
N ASP A 678 23.88 7.84 -31.06
CA ASP A 678 25.07 8.16 -30.22
C ASP A 678 24.72 8.68 -28.82
N GLN A 679 23.44 8.96 -28.57
CA GLN A 679 22.85 9.37 -27.30
C GLN A 679 22.01 8.25 -26.65
N PHE A 680 22.03 7.04 -27.20
CA PHE A 680 21.47 5.86 -26.54
C PHE A 680 22.31 5.49 -25.32
N LYS A 681 21.65 5.16 -24.20
CA LYS A 681 22.32 4.69 -22.99
C LYS A 681 22.90 3.30 -23.27
N SER A 682 24.00 2.97 -22.61
CA SER A 682 24.52 1.60 -22.67
C SER A 682 23.62 0.64 -21.86
N SER A 683 23.73 -0.66 -22.11
CA SER A 683 23.06 -1.68 -21.29
C SER A 683 23.45 -1.56 -19.80
N ALA A 684 24.72 -1.26 -19.51
CA ALA A 684 25.21 -1.02 -18.16
C ALA A 684 24.51 0.19 -17.51
N LEU A 685 24.36 1.32 -18.21
CA LEU A 685 23.66 2.48 -17.67
C LEU A 685 22.19 2.18 -17.40
N ARG A 686 21.48 1.48 -18.30
CA ARG A 686 20.08 1.09 -18.06
C ARG A 686 19.94 0.08 -16.93
N ALA A 687 20.87 -0.86 -16.78
CA ALA A 687 20.90 -1.80 -15.66
C ALA A 687 21.08 -1.07 -14.32
N LEU A 688 21.98 -0.09 -14.25
CA LEU A 688 22.18 0.74 -13.05
C LEU A 688 20.93 1.56 -12.73
N GLU A 689 20.30 2.18 -13.73
CA GLU A 689 19.03 2.91 -13.57
C GLU A 689 17.91 2.00 -13.07
N TYR A 690 17.85 0.76 -13.57
CA TYR A 690 16.93 -0.26 -13.08
C TYR A 690 17.18 -0.59 -11.61
N LEU A 691 18.42 -0.88 -11.21
CA LEU A 691 18.78 -1.24 -9.83
C LEU A 691 18.37 -0.18 -8.81
N VAL A 692 18.68 1.10 -9.08
CA VAL A 692 18.31 2.21 -8.17
C VAL A 692 16.81 2.52 -8.17
N SER A 693 16.03 1.87 -9.04
CA SER A 693 14.57 1.99 -9.11
C SER A 693 13.84 0.84 -8.42
N ILE A 694 14.54 -0.21 -7.99
CA ILE A 694 13.95 -1.37 -7.29
C ILE A 694 13.39 -1.00 -5.91
N PRO A 695 14.10 -0.22 -5.06
CA PRO A 695 13.57 0.18 -3.75
C PRO A 695 12.40 1.15 -3.88
N CYS A 696 11.39 0.99 -3.03
CA CYS A 696 10.22 1.90 -2.93
C CYS A 696 9.49 2.12 -4.25
N ARG A 697 8.96 1.06 -4.85
CA ARG A 697 8.18 1.15 -6.10
C ARG A 697 6.69 1.28 -5.82
N TYR A 698 5.98 1.97 -6.70
CA TYR A 698 4.52 1.86 -6.72
C TYR A 698 4.07 0.53 -7.29
N ASN A 699 2.98 -0.01 -6.74
CA ASN A 699 2.17 -1.00 -7.43
C ASN A 699 1.48 -0.40 -8.67
N ALA A 700 0.85 -1.25 -9.48
CA ALA A 700 0.33 -0.85 -10.80
C ALA A 700 -0.70 0.30 -10.75
N ASP A 701 -1.52 0.37 -9.71
CA ASP A 701 -2.50 1.44 -9.52
C ASP A 701 -1.99 2.57 -8.60
N ARG A 702 -0.74 2.53 -8.13
CA ARG A 702 -0.11 3.55 -7.26
C ARG A 702 -0.86 3.81 -5.95
N THR A 703 -1.59 2.82 -5.44
CA THR A 703 -2.24 2.88 -4.11
C THR A 703 -1.32 2.41 -2.98
N ASN A 704 -0.18 1.81 -3.31
CA ASN A 704 0.79 1.31 -2.34
C ASN A 704 2.24 1.51 -2.80
N VAL A 705 3.18 1.45 -1.85
CA VAL A 705 4.63 1.42 -2.08
C VAL A 705 5.19 0.10 -1.55
N PHE A 706 5.99 -0.59 -2.36
CA PHE A 706 6.64 -1.86 -2.02
C PHE A 706 8.16 -1.80 -2.22
N ASN A 707 8.86 -2.89 -1.88
CA ASN A 707 10.30 -2.99 -1.69
C ASN A 707 10.84 -1.98 -0.67
N THR A 708 10.08 -1.80 0.43
CA THR A 708 10.44 -0.87 1.50
C THR A 708 11.47 -1.46 2.46
N GLN A 709 11.49 -2.79 2.63
CA GLN A 709 12.45 -3.48 3.51
C GLN A 709 13.91 -3.30 3.08
N LEU A 710 14.19 -3.08 1.79
CA LEU A 710 15.55 -2.82 1.29
C LEU A 710 16.24 -1.64 1.99
N ARG A 711 15.46 -0.66 2.46
CA ARG A 711 15.97 0.52 3.18
C ARG A 711 16.55 0.20 4.55
N ARG A 712 16.25 -0.97 5.10
CA ARG A 712 16.76 -1.44 6.40
C ARG A 712 18.08 -2.19 6.28
N ASP A 713 18.53 -2.48 5.06
CA ASP A 713 19.86 -3.04 4.84
C ASP A 713 20.92 -2.05 5.36
N PRO A 714 21.85 -2.47 6.26
CA PRO A 714 22.90 -1.60 6.79
C PRO A 714 23.76 -0.93 5.70
N HIS A 715 23.88 -1.56 4.54
CA HIS A 715 24.67 -1.07 3.41
C HIS A 715 23.85 -0.33 2.36
N TYR A 716 22.53 -0.19 2.55
CA TYR A 716 21.61 0.43 1.59
C TYR A 716 22.11 1.75 1.03
N SER A 717 22.41 2.72 1.90
CA SER A 717 22.83 4.06 1.47
C SER A 717 24.18 4.06 0.76
N ALA A 718 25.13 3.23 1.22
CA ALA A 718 26.43 3.10 0.57
C ALA A 718 26.33 2.46 -0.82
N THR A 719 25.51 1.42 -0.97
CA THR A 719 25.20 0.81 -2.28
C THR A 719 24.57 1.83 -3.22
N MET A 720 23.53 2.55 -2.77
CA MET A 720 22.85 3.56 -3.60
C MET A 720 23.81 4.68 -4.00
N ALA A 721 24.73 5.11 -3.12
CA ALA A 721 25.75 6.10 -3.46
C ALA A 721 26.66 5.60 -4.59
N LEU A 722 27.21 4.39 -4.48
CA LEU A 722 28.08 3.81 -5.52
C LEU A 722 27.37 3.62 -6.85
N LEU A 723 26.11 3.16 -6.83
CA LEU A 723 25.29 3.04 -8.04
C LEU A 723 25.08 4.42 -8.70
N PHE A 724 24.74 5.45 -7.92
CA PHE A 724 24.57 6.81 -8.46
C PHE A 724 25.88 7.44 -8.94
N HIS A 725 27.01 7.10 -8.33
CA HIS A 725 28.33 7.49 -8.82
C HIS A 725 28.63 6.90 -10.20
N ALA A 726 28.37 5.61 -10.41
CA ALA A 726 28.51 4.98 -11.72
C ALA A 726 27.55 5.57 -12.76
N ILE A 727 26.27 5.79 -12.38
CA ILE A 727 25.28 6.46 -13.24
C ILE A 727 25.75 7.86 -13.64
N ARG A 728 26.33 8.61 -12.70
CA ARG A 728 26.84 9.96 -12.93
C ARG A 728 27.91 9.96 -14.02
N GLU A 729 28.96 9.15 -13.89
CA GLU A 729 30.06 9.14 -14.87
C GLU A 729 29.58 8.75 -16.27
N LEU A 730 28.77 7.70 -16.39
CA LEU A 730 28.23 7.26 -17.68
C LEU A 730 27.27 8.30 -18.30
N THR A 731 26.49 8.99 -17.48
CA THR A 731 25.60 10.07 -17.95
C THR A 731 26.40 11.29 -18.40
N LEU A 732 27.48 11.63 -17.71
CA LEU A 732 28.38 12.73 -18.09
C LEU A 732 29.11 12.43 -19.41
N GLU A 733 29.50 11.18 -19.65
CA GLU A 733 30.08 10.76 -20.94
C GLU A 733 29.09 10.98 -22.09
N LEU A 734 27.82 10.56 -21.93
CA LEU A 734 26.78 10.80 -22.92
C LEU A 734 26.53 12.29 -23.15
N ARG A 735 26.43 13.05 -22.06
CA ARG A 735 26.21 14.49 -22.08
C ARG A 735 27.35 15.23 -22.79
N ALA A 736 28.60 14.81 -22.61
CA ALA A 736 29.76 15.42 -23.25
C ALA A 736 29.72 15.34 -24.79
N ARG A 737 28.98 14.37 -25.36
CA ARG A 737 28.77 14.21 -26.81
C ARG A 737 27.46 14.83 -27.30
N SER A 738 26.67 15.43 -26.40
CA SER A 738 25.40 16.10 -26.72
C SER A 738 25.58 17.59 -27.00
N ASN A 739 24.51 18.27 -27.39
CA ASN A 739 24.42 19.73 -27.43
C ASN A 739 23.63 20.32 -26.24
N ALA A 740 23.58 19.59 -25.12
CA ALA A 740 22.96 20.08 -23.89
C ALA A 740 23.58 21.42 -23.45
N HIS A 741 22.77 22.30 -22.86
CA HIS A 741 23.24 23.62 -22.42
C HIS A 741 24.47 23.51 -21.50
N GLN A 742 25.45 24.39 -21.72
CA GLN A 742 26.57 24.49 -20.78
C GLN A 742 26.07 25.02 -19.43
N LYS A 743 26.53 24.39 -18.35
CA LYS A 743 26.23 24.84 -16.99
C LYS A 743 27.33 25.78 -16.47
N ALA A 744 26.99 26.71 -15.60
CA ALA A 744 27.91 27.71 -15.04
C ALA A 744 28.42 27.32 -13.64
N ALA A 745 29.56 27.90 -13.22
CA ALA A 745 30.30 27.47 -12.02
C ALA A 745 29.87 28.13 -10.70
N ASP A 746 29.03 29.16 -10.74
CA ASP A 746 28.59 29.90 -9.55
C ASP A 746 27.16 29.53 -9.13
N PRO A 747 26.81 29.58 -7.84
CA PRO A 747 25.42 29.55 -7.42
C PRO A 747 24.70 30.85 -7.83
N VAL A 748 23.37 30.79 -7.99
CA VAL A 748 22.55 31.98 -8.28
C VAL A 748 21.64 32.27 -7.10
N TRP A 749 21.56 33.55 -6.74
CA TRP A 749 20.74 34.06 -5.64
C TRP A 749 19.64 34.95 -6.22
N SER A 750 18.38 34.62 -5.96
CA SER A 750 17.23 35.40 -6.41
C SER A 750 16.42 35.89 -5.22
N ILE A 751 16.15 37.18 -5.14
CA ILE A 751 15.26 37.75 -4.13
C ILE A 751 13.89 37.93 -4.75
N VAL A 752 12.88 37.37 -4.10
CA VAL A 752 11.48 37.39 -4.54
C VAL A 752 10.67 38.20 -3.53
N SER A 753 9.88 39.15 -4.02
CA SER A 753 9.04 40.05 -3.21
C SER A 753 7.70 40.36 -3.88
N VAL A 754 6.74 40.89 -3.12
CA VAL A 754 5.44 41.36 -3.65
C VAL A 754 5.56 42.83 -4.06
N ASP A 755 5.04 43.17 -5.23
CA ASP A 755 4.88 44.57 -5.63
C ASP A 755 3.82 45.26 -4.75
N ALA A 756 4.22 46.28 -3.98
CA ALA A 756 3.33 47.06 -3.15
C ALA A 756 2.21 47.75 -3.94
N ALA A 757 2.37 47.94 -5.26
CA ALA A 757 1.38 48.53 -6.15
C ALA A 757 0.33 47.53 -6.69
N GLN A 758 0.53 46.21 -6.56
CA GLN A 758 -0.42 45.18 -6.99
C GLN A 758 -0.70 44.14 -5.89
N PRO A 759 -1.54 44.47 -4.89
CA PRO A 759 -1.75 43.63 -3.71
C PRO A 759 -2.50 42.32 -3.97
N GLN A 760 -3.06 42.09 -5.17
CA GLN A 760 -3.76 40.85 -5.52
C GLN A 760 -3.46 40.43 -6.96
N GLY A 761 -2.69 39.35 -7.13
CA GLY A 761 -2.58 38.61 -8.39
C GLY A 761 -1.42 39.00 -9.34
N GLY A 762 -0.56 39.94 -8.97
CA GLY A 762 0.66 40.26 -9.74
C GLY A 762 1.73 39.18 -9.61
N SER A 763 2.53 38.97 -10.67
CA SER A 763 3.73 38.11 -10.57
C SER A 763 4.76 38.73 -9.61
N PRO A 764 5.43 37.92 -8.77
CA PRO A 764 6.36 38.47 -7.79
C PRO A 764 7.56 39.13 -8.48
N LEU A 765 8.04 40.24 -7.90
CA LEU A 765 9.23 40.94 -8.37
C LEU A 765 10.46 40.12 -8.01
N ARG A 766 11.30 39.85 -9.00
CA ARG A 766 12.54 39.05 -8.86
C ARG A 766 13.77 39.90 -9.15
N GLU A 767 14.68 39.96 -8.19
CA GLU A 767 15.99 40.57 -8.31
C GLU A 767 17.07 39.48 -8.21
N VAL A 768 17.98 39.41 -9.19
CA VAL A 768 19.13 38.49 -9.11
C VAL A 768 20.27 39.20 -8.40
N ALA A 769 20.69 38.66 -7.26
CA ALA A 769 21.72 39.24 -6.42
C ALA A 769 23.10 38.64 -6.72
N SER A 770 24.15 39.46 -6.72
CA SER A 770 25.51 38.92 -6.76
C SER A 770 25.91 38.34 -5.39
N SER A 771 26.78 37.32 -5.39
CA SER A 771 27.30 36.70 -4.16
C SER A 771 28.00 37.69 -3.21
N ARG A 772 28.50 38.83 -3.73
CA ARG A 772 29.14 39.89 -2.93
C ARG A 772 28.14 40.80 -2.24
N GLU A 773 26.95 40.98 -2.82
CA GLU A 773 25.88 41.83 -2.26
C GLU A 773 25.00 41.07 -1.27
N LEU A 774 25.08 39.73 -1.24
CA LEU A 774 24.26 38.87 -0.38
C LEU A 774 24.24 39.29 1.10
N PRO A 775 25.36 39.64 1.76
CA PRO A 775 25.33 40.07 3.17
C PRO A 775 24.56 41.38 3.40
N VAL A 776 24.44 42.23 2.38
CA VAL A 776 23.67 43.48 2.43
C VAL A 776 22.21 43.20 2.09
N LEU A 777 21.96 42.43 1.04
CA LEU A 777 20.61 42.18 0.52
C LEU A 777 19.79 41.19 1.35
N SER A 778 20.46 40.32 2.12
CA SER A 778 19.82 39.42 3.09
C SER A 778 19.30 40.14 4.34
N ALA A 779 19.67 41.41 4.54
CA ALA A 779 19.06 42.23 5.59
C ALA A 779 17.57 42.45 5.28
N GLY A 780 16.70 41.98 6.18
CA GLY A 780 15.25 42.06 6.03
C GLY A 780 14.67 41.04 5.05
N VAL A 781 15.30 39.88 4.88
CA VAL A 781 14.71 38.69 4.24
C VAL A 781 14.20 37.76 5.34
N GLU A 782 12.97 37.26 5.21
CA GLU A 782 12.38 36.40 6.23
C GLU A 782 12.70 34.92 6.03
N TRP A 783 12.81 34.46 4.77
CA TRP A 783 13.03 33.05 4.45
C TRP A 783 14.06 32.83 3.34
N VAL A 784 14.80 31.72 3.43
CA VAL A 784 15.72 31.26 2.39
C VAL A 784 15.27 29.89 1.90
N VAL A 785 15.02 29.77 0.60
CA VAL A 785 14.70 28.52 -0.09
C VAL A 785 15.99 27.87 -0.56
N LEU A 786 16.34 26.76 0.07
CA LEU A 786 17.48 25.94 -0.31
C LEU A 786 17.23 25.26 -1.68
N PRO A 787 18.29 25.06 -2.47
CA PRO A 787 18.16 24.44 -3.78
C PRO A 787 17.75 22.95 -3.66
N SER A 788 17.06 22.46 -4.69
CA SER A 788 16.71 21.04 -4.85
C SER A 788 17.57 20.40 -5.94
N THR A 789 17.39 19.10 -6.20
CA THR A 789 18.26 18.32 -7.10
C THR A 789 18.41 18.92 -8.51
N PRO A 790 17.33 19.28 -9.25
CA PRO A 790 17.47 19.76 -10.62
C PRO A 790 17.82 21.26 -10.72
N THR A 791 17.84 21.99 -9.60
CA THR A 791 17.98 23.46 -9.60
C THR A 791 19.45 23.88 -9.63
N THR A 792 20.12 23.58 -10.74
CA THR A 792 21.53 23.97 -11.00
C THR A 792 21.62 25.18 -11.95
N HIS A 793 22.77 25.82 -12.03
CA HIS A 793 22.98 27.03 -12.82
C HIS A 793 23.07 26.74 -14.34
N TYR A 794 21.91 26.63 -14.98
CA TYR A 794 21.68 26.55 -16.43
C TYR A 794 20.20 26.90 -16.73
N PRO A 795 19.79 27.13 -17.99
CA PRO A 795 18.46 27.69 -18.30
C PRO A 795 17.28 26.96 -17.65
N LEU A 796 17.19 25.64 -17.78
CA LEU A 796 16.10 24.85 -17.16
C LEU A 796 16.24 24.80 -15.63
N GLY A 797 17.45 24.65 -15.10
CA GLY A 797 17.67 24.62 -13.65
C GLY A 797 17.32 25.94 -12.96
N LEU A 798 17.56 27.08 -13.61
CA LEU A 798 17.12 28.39 -13.14
C LEU A 798 15.59 28.52 -13.21
N LYS A 799 14.96 28.09 -14.31
CA LYS A 799 13.49 28.06 -14.41
C LYS A 799 12.87 27.26 -13.27
N LEU A 800 13.44 26.10 -12.93
CA LEU A 800 12.97 25.25 -11.83
C LEU A 800 13.25 25.86 -10.46
N SER A 801 14.42 26.48 -10.26
CA SER A 801 14.76 27.20 -9.03
C SER A 801 13.78 28.35 -8.78
N HIS A 802 13.48 29.10 -9.84
CA HIS A 802 12.52 30.20 -9.80
C HIS A 802 11.13 29.68 -9.47
N GLY A 803 10.65 28.66 -10.18
CA GLY A 803 9.34 28.05 -9.91
C GLY A 803 9.21 27.48 -8.51
N LEU A 804 10.26 26.85 -7.96
CA LEU A 804 10.29 26.38 -6.57
C LEU A 804 10.17 27.55 -5.58
N THR A 805 10.97 28.60 -5.79
CA THR A 805 10.98 29.80 -4.94
C THR A 805 9.64 30.51 -4.99
N ASP A 806 9.07 30.68 -6.18
CA ASP A 806 7.76 31.30 -6.38
C ASP A 806 6.67 30.47 -5.70
N THR A 807 6.71 29.14 -5.82
CA THR A 807 5.72 28.25 -5.18
C THR A 807 5.72 28.40 -3.66
N PHE A 808 6.90 28.46 -3.04
CA PHE A 808 7.02 28.73 -1.60
C PHE A 808 6.57 30.13 -1.22
N HIS A 809 6.99 31.15 -1.98
CA HIS A 809 6.63 32.54 -1.74
C HIS A 809 5.10 32.74 -1.78
N HIS A 810 4.43 32.27 -2.84
CA HIS A 810 2.97 32.38 -2.97
C HIS A 810 2.24 31.63 -1.84
N PHE A 811 2.73 30.46 -1.43
CA PHE A 811 2.15 29.71 -0.34
C PHE A 811 2.27 30.47 0.99
N LEU A 812 3.47 30.95 1.32
CA LEU A 812 3.71 31.70 2.56
C LEU A 812 2.98 33.04 2.59
N ASP A 813 2.97 33.79 1.48
CA ASP A 813 2.25 35.07 1.40
C ASP A 813 0.75 34.86 1.69
N ARG A 814 0.16 33.78 1.15
CA ARG A 814 -1.23 33.40 1.49
C ARG A 814 -1.41 33.03 2.96
N VAL A 815 -0.46 32.31 3.56
CA VAL A 815 -0.53 31.92 4.98
C VAL A 815 -0.41 33.14 5.90
N VAL A 816 0.51 34.05 5.60
CA VAL A 816 0.78 35.23 6.43
C VAL A 816 -0.35 36.26 6.33
N ARG A 817 -0.99 36.40 5.16
CA ARG A 817 -2.12 37.32 4.95
C ARG A 817 -3.46 36.78 5.43
N ASP A 818 -3.55 35.48 5.74
CA ASP A 818 -4.80 34.88 6.22
C ASP A 818 -5.02 35.23 7.69
N VAL A 819 -5.79 36.28 7.91
CA VAL A 819 -6.16 36.78 9.24
C VAL A 819 -6.84 35.72 10.10
N SER A 820 -7.49 34.71 9.49
CA SER A 820 -8.13 33.61 10.22
C SER A 820 -7.15 32.60 10.84
N LEU A 821 -5.85 32.76 10.55
CA LEU A 821 -4.75 31.97 11.12
C LEU A 821 -4.00 32.71 12.24
N LEU A 822 -4.26 33.99 12.47
CA LEU A 822 -3.62 34.78 13.52
C LEU A 822 -4.27 34.56 14.88
N GLU A 823 -3.47 34.56 15.94
CA GLU A 823 -3.99 34.59 17.29
C GLU A 823 -4.62 35.96 17.62
N PRO A 824 -5.68 36.01 18.45
CA PRO A 824 -6.30 37.27 18.86
C PRO A 824 -5.26 38.24 19.45
N GLY A 825 -5.08 39.39 18.81
CA GLY A 825 -4.15 40.45 19.26
C GLY A 825 -2.77 40.44 18.60
N GLN A 826 -2.46 39.48 17.71
CA GLN A 826 -1.25 39.57 16.89
C GLN A 826 -1.40 40.64 15.79
N PRO A 827 -0.45 41.58 15.66
CA PRO A 827 -0.49 42.59 14.61
C PRO A 827 -0.22 41.96 13.24
N THR A 828 -1.01 42.32 12.24
CA THR A 828 -0.69 42.04 10.83
C THR A 828 0.55 42.85 10.46
N ARG A 829 1.61 42.18 9.98
CA ARG A 829 2.75 42.89 9.40
C ARG A 829 2.36 43.45 8.03
N ASP A 830 2.44 44.77 7.87
CA ASP A 830 2.27 45.44 6.57
C ASP A 830 3.49 45.30 5.65
N THR A 831 4.58 44.69 6.12
CA THR A 831 5.81 44.49 5.34
C THR A 831 5.64 43.35 4.33
N PRO A 832 5.95 43.56 3.04
CA PRO A 832 5.86 42.51 2.04
C PRO A 832 6.86 41.37 2.31
N LEU A 833 6.40 40.12 2.19
CA LEU A 833 7.22 38.91 2.34
C LEU A 833 8.36 38.92 1.31
N ARG A 834 9.61 38.80 1.79
CA ARG A 834 10.81 38.64 0.98
C ARG A 834 11.43 37.26 1.19
N VAL A 835 11.74 36.59 0.08
CA VAL A 835 12.33 35.24 0.08
C VAL A 835 13.58 35.22 -0.79
N ILE A 836 14.67 34.63 -0.32
CA ILE A 836 15.84 34.31 -1.16
C ILE A 836 15.69 32.88 -1.71
N GLY A 837 15.64 32.74 -3.03
CA GLY A 837 15.81 31.49 -3.75
C GLY A 837 17.27 31.25 -4.13
N ILE A 838 17.72 30.01 -3.99
CA ILE A 838 19.08 29.60 -4.36
C ILE A 838 19.02 28.58 -5.50
N ALA A 839 19.88 28.73 -6.50
CA ALA A 839 20.24 27.67 -7.43
C ALA A 839 21.66 27.17 -7.13
N HIS A 840 21.85 25.85 -7.15
CA HIS A 840 23.19 25.26 -7.06
C HIS A 840 24.07 25.75 -8.20
N THR A 841 25.38 25.75 -7.98
CA THR A 841 26.33 25.76 -9.09
C THR A 841 26.03 24.60 -10.05
N GLY A 842 26.33 24.81 -11.33
CA GLY A 842 26.24 23.82 -12.38
C GLY A 842 27.55 23.07 -12.65
N ARG A 843 28.66 23.45 -12.01
CA ARG A 843 29.96 22.79 -12.16
C ARG A 843 30.67 22.52 -10.84
N GLN A 844 31.46 21.47 -10.81
CA GLN A 844 32.42 21.17 -9.76
C GLN A 844 33.66 22.08 -9.87
N SER A 845 34.54 22.04 -8.85
CA SER A 845 35.78 22.82 -8.84
C SER A 845 36.78 22.42 -9.93
N ASP A 846 36.71 21.19 -10.43
CA ASP A 846 37.52 20.69 -11.55
C ASP A 846 36.89 20.95 -12.93
N GLY A 847 35.71 21.60 -12.96
CA GLY A 847 34.96 21.89 -14.17
C GLY A 847 33.96 20.80 -14.60
N GLU A 848 33.92 19.65 -13.92
CA GLU A 848 32.93 18.59 -14.16
C GLU A 848 31.50 19.17 -14.06
N THR A 849 30.62 18.78 -14.99
CA THR A 849 29.22 19.24 -14.95
C THR A 849 28.47 18.55 -13.81
N ILE A 850 27.63 19.31 -13.11
CA ILE A 850 26.75 18.75 -12.09
C ILE A 850 25.43 18.33 -12.73
N VAL A 851 25.12 17.04 -12.66
CA VAL A 851 23.85 16.46 -13.13
C VAL A 851 23.04 15.93 -11.94
N GLU A 852 21.80 15.53 -12.19
CA GLU A 852 20.91 14.94 -11.17
C GLU A 852 21.61 13.80 -10.40
N ALA A 853 22.30 12.89 -11.11
CA ALA A 853 23.03 11.78 -10.50
C ALA A 853 24.15 12.25 -9.55
N SER A 854 24.80 13.40 -9.80
CA SER A 854 25.79 13.99 -8.89
C SER A 854 25.16 14.39 -7.55
N MET A 855 23.95 14.96 -7.57
CA MET A 855 23.24 15.34 -6.34
C MET A 855 22.70 14.12 -5.60
N LEU A 856 22.25 13.10 -6.33
CA LEU A 856 21.80 11.84 -5.75
C LEU A 856 22.95 11.06 -5.12
N TYR A 857 24.12 11.02 -5.74
CA TYR A 857 25.35 10.51 -5.10
C TYR A 857 25.60 11.22 -3.76
N ASN A 858 25.68 12.56 -3.77
CA ASN A 858 25.94 13.34 -2.55
C ASN A 858 24.91 13.06 -1.44
N ARG A 859 23.65 12.88 -1.82
CA ARG A 859 22.55 12.58 -0.91
C ARG A 859 22.75 11.25 -0.17
N PHE A 860 23.11 10.21 -0.89
CA PHE A 860 23.33 8.87 -0.31
C PHE A 860 24.69 8.74 0.38
N ALA A 861 25.73 9.40 -0.15
CA ALA A 861 27.03 9.48 0.49
C ALA A 861 26.93 10.15 1.87
N LEU A 862 26.11 11.21 2.00
CA LEU A 862 25.81 11.82 3.30
C LEU A 862 25.11 10.87 4.26
N ASN A 863 24.14 10.07 3.78
CA ASN A 863 23.48 9.07 4.63
C ASN A 863 24.44 7.96 5.09
N ALA A 864 25.44 7.62 4.27
CA ALA A 864 26.45 6.61 4.57
C ALA A 864 27.60 7.15 5.45
N ASP A 865 27.70 8.47 5.62
CA ASP A 865 28.77 9.09 6.39
C ASP A 865 28.55 8.88 7.89
N GLN A 866 29.40 8.05 8.50
CA GLN A 866 29.40 7.81 9.93
C GLN A 866 30.22 8.86 10.70
N THR A 867 31.09 9.59 10.01
CA THR A 867 32.05 10.53 10.61
C THR A 867 31.50 11.94 10.76
N GLY A 868 30.47 12.28 10.00
CA GLY A 868 29.95 13.64 9.91
C GLY A 868 30.99 14.60 9.36
N THR A 869 31.68 14.23 8.28
CA THR A 869 32.67 15.07 7.57
C THR A 869 32.39 15.26 6.07
N PHE A 870 31.54 14.43 5.46
CA PHE A 870 31.16 14.52 4.05
C PHE A 870 30.42 15.81 3.67
N HIS A 871 30.96 16.55 2.69
CA HIS A 871 30.27 17.67 2.07
C HIS A 871 30.66 17.81 0.59
N GLY A 872 29.70 18.21 -0.24
CA GLY A 872 29.93 18.49 -1.65
C GLY A 872 30.37 19.93 -1.92
N HIS A 873 31.04 20.16 -3.05
CA HIS A 873 31.41 21.49 -3.52
C HIS A 873 30.22 22.47 -3.61
N PRO A 874 29.01 22.08 -4.10
CA PRO A 874 27.87 22.99 -4.15
C PRO A 874 27.40 23.48 -2.78
N ALA A 875 27.42 22.61 -1.76
CA ALA A 875 27.07 23.00 -0.40
C ALA A 875 28.10 23.95 0.18
N ARG A 876 29.39 23.72 -0.09
CA ARG A 876 30.48 24.60 0.37
C ARG A 876 30.36 26.03 -0.18
N LEU A 877 30.06 26.19 -1.47
CA LEU A 877 29.84 27.51 -2.08
C LEU A 877 28.69 28.28 -1.42
N ILE A 878 27.59 27.58 -1.09
CA ILE A 878 26.44 28.18 -0.40
C ILE A 878 26.83 28.55 1.04
N TYR A 879 27.48 27.63 1.76
CA TYR A 879 27.92 27.83 3.14
C TYR A 879 28.83 29.05 3.31
N GLU A 880 29.90 29.14 2.51
CA GLU A 880 30.91 30.20 2.68
C GLU A 880 30.37 31.60 2.35
N ARG A 881 29.24 31.68 1.62
CA ARG A 881 28.55 32.93 1.28
C ARG A 881 27.41 33.28 2.21
N LEU A 882 26.66 32.30 2.70
CA LEU A 882 25.46 32.52 3.50
C LEU A 882 25.73 32.43 5.01
N LEU A 883 26.54 31.47 5.45
CA LEU A 883 26.63 31.05 6.85
C LEU A 883 27.97 31.36 7.50
N LEU A 884 29.09 31.20 6.79
CA LEU A 884 30.41 31.59 7.30
C LEU A 884 30.46 33.06 7.79
N PRO A 885 29.85 34.05 7.09
CA PRO A 885 29.80 35.43 7.60
C PRO A 885 29.15 35.58 8.98
N ARG A 886 28.31 34.63 9.41
CA ARG A 886 27.65 34.66 10.73
C ARG A 886 28.56 34.17 11.86
N LEU A 887 29.71 33.57 11.52
CA LEU A 887 30.66 33.01 12.48
C LEU A 887 31.85 33.94 12.76
N VAL A 888 31.98 35.06 12.05
CA VAL A 888 33.17 35.92 12.11
C VAL A 888 32.85 37.37 12.47
N ASP A 889 33.79 38.07 13.12
CA ASP A 889 33.59 39.44 13.63
C ASP A 889 33.58 40.52 12.55
N ARG A 890 34.26 40.30 11.41
CA ARG A 890 34.35 41.23 10.27
C ARG A 890 33.88 40.57 8.96
N PRO A 891 32.58 40.23 8.83
CA PRO A 891 32.08 39.45 7.69
C PRO A 891 32.29 40.11 6.33
N ARG A 892 32.28 41.44 6.26
CA ARG A 892 32.50 42.20 5.01
C ARG A 892 33.96 42.19 4.54
N GLU A 893 34.88 41.81 5.41
CA GLU A 893 36.31 41.77 5.13
C GLU A 893 36.80 40.37 4.77
N LEU A 894 35.92 39.35 4.73
CA LEU A 894 36.31 38.00 4.31
C LEU A 894 36.90 38.01 2.89
N LEU A 895 38.08 37.42 2.73
CA LEU A 895 38.76 37.29 1.45
C LEU A 895 38.21 36.09 0.68
N TYR A 896 37.76 36.33 -0.55
CA TYR A 896 37.25 35.29 -1.44
C TYR A 896 38.10 35.19 -2.70
N ALA A 897 38.37 33.96 -3.14
CA ALA A 897 39.00 33.66 -4.41
C ALA A 897 38.05 33.90 -5.60
N GLU A 898 38.57 33.84 -6.83
CA GLU A 898 37.77 33.92 -8.05
C GLU A 898 36.73 32.80 -8.15
N SER A 899 37.05 31.63 -7.60
CA SER A 899 36.15 30.47 -7.44
C SER A 899 35.01 30.69 -6.44
N GLN A 900 34.85 31.92 -5.95
CA GLN A 900 33.88 32.35 -4.95
C GLN A 900 34.03 31.72 -3.55
N LEU A 901 35.02 30.86 -3.33
CA LEU A 901 35.33 30.27 -2.03
C LEU A 901 36.17 31.22 -1.17
N ALA A 902 35.99 31.16 0.15
CA ALA A 902 36.81 31.87 1.11
C ALA A 902 38.26 31.37 1.05
N VAL A 903 39.21 32.30 0.96
CA VAL A 903 40.64 31.99 1.04
C VAL A 903 40.97 31.60 2.48
N ARG A 904 41.76 30.54 2.64
CA ARG A 904 42.09 29.94 3.92
C ARG A 904 43.60 29.78 4.06
N ASP A 905 44.10 29.78 5.28
CA ASP A 905 45.50 29.47 5.56
C ASP A 905 45.78 27.95 5.58
N GLU A 906 47.02 27.56 5.89
CA GLU A 906 47.46 26.17 5.98
C GLU A 906 46.72 25.33 7.04
N ASN A 907 46.08 25.97 8.03
CA ASN A 907 45.28 25.31 9.05
C ASN A 907 43.77 25.32 8.70
N GLY A 908 43.41 25.83 7.51
CA GLY A 908 42.04 25.92 7.04
C GLY A 908 41.24 27.07 7.64
N VAL A 909 41.86 28.01 8.35
CA VAL A 909 41.18 29.18 8.93
C VAL A 909 40.92 30.20 7.82
N PRO A 910 39.69 30.73 7.68
CA PRO A 910 39.39 31.79 6.70
C PRO A 910 40.25 33.03 6.92
N LEU A 911 40.58 33.74 5.84
CA LEU A 911 41.36 34.97 5.88
C LEU A 911 40.49 36.20 5.60
N TYR A 912 40.88 37.32 6.18
CA TYR A 912 40.38 38.64 5.81
C TYR A 912 41.17 39.22 4.62
N SER A 913 40.65 40.28 4.00
CA SER A 913 41.23 40.94 2.83
C SER A 913 42.60 41.56 3.10
N ASP A 914 42.95 41.78 4.37
CA ASP A 914 44.27 42.22 4.83
C ASP A 914 45.26 41.04 5.03
N GLY A 915 44.84 39.81 4.75
CA GLY A 915 45.63 38.58 4.91
C GLY A 915 45.65 38.03 6.35
N THR A 916 45.01 38.70 7.31
CA THR A 916 44.94 38.22 8.70
C THR A 916 43.90 37.11 8.88
N ARG A 917 44.08 36.26 9.90
CA ARG A 917 43.11 35.20 10.24
C ARG A 917 41.77 35.80 10.66
N ALA A 918 40.68 35.20 10.15
CA ALA A 918 39.34 35.48 10.61
C ALA A 918 39.20 35.19 12.11
N ARG A 919 38.44 36.03 12.80
CA ARG A 919 38.19 35.89 14.24
C ARG A 919 36.72 35.62 14.47
N ARG A 920 36.42 34.75 15.43
CA ARG A 920 35.04 34.44 15.85
C ARG A 920 34.30 35.68 16.36
N ILE A 921 32.97 35.68 16.26
CA ILE A 921 32.15 36.65 16.99
C ILE A 921 32.23 36.41 18.51
N ALA A 922 31.99 37.46 19.29
CA ALA A 922 31.90 37.35 20.75
C ALA A 922 30.69 36.51 21.18
N ARG A 923 30.78 35.86 22.34
CA ARG A 923 29.70 34.99 22.87
C ARG A 923 28.36 35.72 22.98
N GLU A 924 28.39 36.99 23.37
CA GLU A 924 27.22 37.86 23.52
C GLU A 924 26.61 38.27 22.17
N ALA A 925 27.36 38.13 21.07
CA ALA A 925 26.85 38.37 19.73
C ALA A 925 26.08 37.18 19.16
N ILE A 926 26.34 35.94 19.63
CA ILE A 926 25.62 34.73 19.18
C ILE A 926 24.11 34.87 19.44
N GLY A 927 23.73 35.34 20.63
CA GLY A 927 22.32 35.56 20.99
C GLY A 927 21.63 36.67 20.19
N ARG A 928 22.40 37.50 19.48
CA ARG A 928 21.92 38.59 18.62
C ARG A 928 21.90 38.24 17.13
N LEU A 929 22.35 37.04 16.76
CA LEU A 929 22.20 36.55 15.40
C LEU A 929 20.71 36.48 15.05
N THR A 930 20.35 37.04 13.91
CA THR A 930 18.97 37.00 13.41
C THR A 930 18.57 35.56 13.12
N SER A 931 17.37 35.15 13.52
CA SER A 931 16.87 33.80 13.23
C SER A 931 16.83 33.55 11.71
N LEU A 932 17.50 32.49 11.26
CA LEU A 932 17.56 32.08 9.86
C LEU A 932 16.53 30.99 9.58
N LYS A 933 15.52 31.30 8.78
CA LYS A 933 14.43 30.38 8.47
C LYS A 933 14.66 29.80 7.07
N LEU A 934 14.89 28.48 7.01
CA LEU A 934 15.25 27.76 5.81
C LEU A 934 14.07 26.89 5.34
N LEU A 935 13.74 26.98 4.06
CA LEU A 935 12.81 26.07 3.39
C LEU A 935 13.61 25.08 2.57
N ALA A 936 13.30 23.80 2.71
CA ALA A 936 13.95 22.73 1.97
C ALA A 936 12.90 21.91 1.20
N HIS A 937 13.30 21.45 0.01
CA HIS A 937 12.58 20.44 -0.75
C HIS A 937 13.56 19.44 -1.35
N SER A 938 13.22 18.15 -1.36
CA SER A 938 14.06 17.11 -1.95
C SER A 938 15.46 17.02 -1.30
N SER A 939 16.53 17.19 -2.06
CA SER A 939 17.92 17.28 -1.58
C SER A 939 18.25 18.57 -0.80
N GLY A 940 17.30 19.48 -0.63
CA GLY A 940 17.50 20.68 0.20
C GLY A 940 17.88 20.34 1.64
N ILE A 941 17.32 19.27 2.21
CA ILE A 941 17.69 18.80 3.56
C ILE A 941 19.10 18.19 3.62
N SER A 942 19.55 17.56 2.54
CA SER A 942 20.94 17.08 2.42
C SER A 942 21.91 18.25 2.34
N THR A 943 21.55 19.28 1.58
CA THR A 943 22.33 20.53 1.52
C THR A 943 22.40 21.16 2.89
N ALA A 944 21.26 21.36 3.58
CA ALA A 944 21.21 21.96 4.92
C ALA A 944 22.16 21.27 5.92
N GLN A 945 22.17 19.94 5.96
CA GLN A 945 23.04 19.20 6.87
C GLN A 945 24.53 19.30 6.50
N GLN A 946 24.86 19.37 5.22
CA GLN A 946 26.24 19.66 4.79
C GLN A 946 26.67 21.08 5.19
N LEU A 947 25.74 22.05 5.20
CA LEU A 947 26.00 23.38 5.73
C LEU A 947 26.28 23.33 7.25
N ASP A 948 25.48 22.58 8.00
CA ASP A 948 25.69 22.38 9.45
C ASP A 948 27.07 21.78 9.76
N MET A 949 27.49 20.80 8.95
CA MET A 949 28.82 20.20 9.08
C MET A 949 29.95 21.20 8.83
N LEU A 950 29.80 22.04 7.81
CA LEU A 950 30.78 23.08 7.52
C LEU A 950 30.82 24.15 8.63
N ILE A 951 29.66 24.50 9.21
CA ILE A 951 29.59 25.34 10.42
C ILE A 951 30.38 24.69 11.55
N ARG A 952 30.19 23.40 11.82
CA ARG A 952 30.92 22.66 12.86
C ARG A 952 32.43 22.72 12.63
N LEU A 953 32.90 22.37 11.42
CA LEU A 953 34.33 22.34 11.08
C LEU A 953 35.00 23.71 11.25
N ASP A 954 34.35 24.78 10.79
CA ASP A 954 34.91 26.13 10.97
C ASP A 954 34.76 26.63 12.40
N SER A 955 33.72 26.22 13.13
CA SER A 955 33.54 26.58 14.52
C SER A 955 34.63 25.96 15.41
N GLU A 956 35.03 24.72 15.13
CA GLU A 956 36.17 24.06 15.77
C GLU A 956 37.47 24.82 15.50
N ARG A 957 37.73 25.20 14.24
CA ARG A 957 38.92 25.97 13.84
C ARG A 957 38.95 27.37 14.45
N LEU A 958 37.79 28.01 14.60
CA LEU A 958 37.64 29.34 15.19
C LEU A 958 37.57 29.33 16.73
N GLY A 959 37.56 28.14 17.35
CA GLY A 959 37.62 27.96 18.80
C GLY A 959 36.30 28.21 19.53
N TYR A 960 35.16 27.84 18.95
CA TYR A 960 33.86 27.86 19.65
C TYR A 960 33.71 26.67 20.60
N ALA A 961 33.11 26.91 21.77
CA ALA A 961 32.72 25.85 22.68
C ALA A 961 31.46 25.10 22.18
N PRO A 962 31.23 23.83 22.58
CA PRO A 962 30.07 23.05 22.14
C PRO A 962 28.71 23.70 22.46
N ASP A 963 28.59 24.36 23.62
CA ASP A 963 27.41 25.11 24.04
C ASP A 963 27.18 26.38 23.21
N GLU A 964 28.26 27.05 22.77
CA GLU A 964 28.17 28.15 21.82
C GLU A 964 27.73 27.69 20.43
N LEU A 965 28.25 26.53 19.97
CA LEU A 965 27.83 25.93 18.71
C LEU A 965 26.34 25.56 18.70
N ARG A 966 25.83 24.99 19.81
CA ARG A 966 24.38 24.76 19.98
C ARG A 966 23.59 26.06 19.90
N ALA A 967 24.07 27.12 20.56
CA ALA A 967 23.43 28.43 20.50
C ALA A 967 23.46 29.05 19.10
N ILE A 968 24.47 28.75 18.27
CA ILE A 968 24.51 29.15 16.86
C ILE A 968 23.44 28.40 16.05
N PHE A 969 23.33 27.08 16.24
CA PHE A 969 22.32 26.28 15.54
C PHE A 969 20.88 26.60 15.95
N ASP A 970 20.66 27.00 17.21
CA ASP A 970 19.36 27.48 17.67
C ASP A 970 18.92 28.80 16.99
N ARG A 971 19.84 29.49 16.29
CA ARG A 971 19.54 30.67 15.46
C ARG A 971 19.19 30.31 14.02
N ALA A 972 18.89 29.05 13.74
CA ALA A 972 18.37 28.60 12.46
C ALA A 972 17.27 27.54 12.64
N LEU A 973 16.33 27.50 11.71
CA LEU A 973 15.27 26.49 11.64
C LEU A 973 15.09 26.04 10.19
N VAL A 974 15.04 24.73 9.95
CA VAL A 974 14.71 24.17 8.63
C VAL A 974 13.29 23.63 8.64
N ILE A 975 12.53 23.95 7.60
CA ILE A 975 11.24 23.32 7.30
C ILE A 975 11.40 22.59 5.97
N SER A 976 11.43 21.26 6.04
CA SER A 976 11.68 20.38 4.91
C SER A 976 10.39 19.71 4.48
N PHE A 977 9.99 19.94 3.23
CA PHE A 977 8.95 19.18 2.56
C PHE A 977 9.61 18.17 1.62
N ALA A 978 9.23 16.90 1.68
CA ALA A 978 9.88 15.84 0.89
C ALA A 978 11.38 15.66 1.25
N SER A 979 11.68 15.36 2.51
CA SER A 979 13.05 15.10 2.95
C SER A 979 13.60 13.87 2.24
N ALA A 980 14.48 14.08 1.26
CA ALA A 980 14.98 13.01 0.42
C ALA A 980 16.34 12.44 0.89
N SER A 981 16.82 12.83 2.06
CA SER A 981 17.91 12.19 2.80
C SER A 981 17.53 12.03 4.26
N ASN A 982 18.26 11.19 4.98
CA ASN A 982 18.07 11.06 6.43
C ASN A 982 18.30 12.40 7.13
N VAL A 983 17.44 12.71 8.10
CA VAL A 983 17.70 13.80 9.06
C VAL A 983 18.45 13.18 10.23
N LEU A 984 19.75 13.40 10.30
CA LEU A 984 20.64 12.84 11.30
C LEU A 984 20.45 13.63 12.61
N VAL A 985 19.63 13.08 13.50
CA VAL A 985 19.17 13.74 14.72
C VAL A 985 20.30 13.92 15.74
N ASP A 986 21.26 12.99 15.80
CA ASP A 986 22.34 13.00 16.79
C ASP A 986 23.52 13.92 16.43
N TRP A 987 23.53 14.48 15.23
CA TRP A 987 24.54 15.45 14.83
C TRP A 987 24.21 16.84 15.39
N ALA A 988 25.24 17.61 15.81
CA ALA A 988 25.05 19.04 16.01
C ALA A 988 24.65 19.68 14.69
N GLY A 989 23.53 20.39 14.70
CA GLY A 989 22.99 20.99 13.51
C GLY A 989 21.69 21.71 13.78
N THR A 990 21.17 22.31 12.72
CA THR A 990 19.95 23.09 12.72
C THR A 990 18.74 22.18 13.00
N SER A 991 17.81 22.64 13.85
CA SER A 991 16.57 21.88 14.13
C SER A 991 15.64 21.88 12.91
N VAL A 992 14.84 20.81 12.76
CA VAL A 992 14.10 20.52 11.51
C VAL A 992 12.64 20.23 11.79
N VAL A 993 11.72 20.85 11.03
CA VAL A 993 10.35 20.35 10.83
C VAL A 993 10.34 19.55 9.53
N ASP A 994 9.98 18.28 9.62
CA ASP A 994 10.13 17.29 8.55
C ASP A 994 8.77 16.77 8.10
N VAL A 995 8.36 17.14 6.88
CA VAL A 995 7.08 16.80 6.27
C VAL A 995 7.35 15.93 5.05
N THR A 996 7.34 14.61 5.22
CA THR A 996 7.65 13.65 4.15
C THR A 996 6.51 12.66 3.97
N ALA A 997 6.01 12.54 2.74
CA ALA A 997 4.86 11.70 2.42
C ALA A 997 5.28 10.26 2.16
N PHE A 998 4.44 9.31 2.57
CA PHE A 998 4.61 7.89 2.30
C PHE A 998 4.67 7.58 0.80
N ASN A 999 3.78 8.16 0.01
CA ASN A 999 3.76 7.91 -1.42
C ASN A 999 4.78 8.76 -2.19
N ASP A 1000 5.68 9.49 -1.53
CA ASP A 1000 6.84 10.10 -2.17
C ASP A 1000 7.99 9.08 -2.26
N VAL A 1001 7.87 8.20 -3.25
CA VAL A 1001 8.82 7.11 -3.51
C VAL A 1001 10.27 7.57 -3.70
N ARG A 1002 10.49 8.80 -4.20
CA ARG A 1002 11.82 9.36 -4.39
C ARG A 1002 12.47 9.78 -3.07
N SER A 1003 11.67 10.28 -2.13
CA SER A 1003 12.11 10.61 -0.77
C SER A 1003 12.24 9.34 0.09
N LEU A 1004 11.31 8.39 -0.02
CA LEU A 1004 11.41 7.10 0.66
C LEU A 1004 12.69 6.35 0.24
N ALA A 1005 12.94 6.20 -1.07
CA ALA A 1005 14.18 5.58 -1.54
C ALA A 1005 15.43 6.38 -1.14
N GLY A 1006 15.30 7.68 -0.86
CA GLY A 1006 16.41 8.53 -0.40
C GLY A 1006 16.73 8.39 1.08
N THR A 1007 15.93 7.67 1.86
CA THR A 1007 15.99 7.66 3.34
C THR A 1007 15.92 6.24 3.89
N THR A 1008 16.32 6.07 5.14
CA THR A 1008 16.19 4.84 5.94
C THR A 1008 15.31 5.06 7.18
N THR A 1009 14.58 6.17 7.20
CA THR A 1009 13.69 6.55 8.31
C THR A 1009 12.37 5.77 8.26
N ASP A 1010 12.12 4.91 9.25
CA ASP A 1010 10.90 4.11 9.35
C ASP A 1010 9.64 4.96 9.58
N ASP A 1011 9.74 6.14 10.20
CA ASP A 1011 8.62 7.04 10.51
C ASP A 1011 7.81 7.51 9.28
N TYR A 1012 8.39 7.43 8.07
CA TYR A 1012 7.71 7.77 6.83
C TYR A 1012 6.83 6.63 6.29
N LEU A 1013 7.00 5.41 6.83
CA LEU A 1013 6.19 4.26 6.48
C LEU A 1013 4.89 4.30 7.29
N PHE A 1014 3.78 3.90 6.66
CA PHE A 1014 2.59 3.57 7.42
C PHE A 1014 2.80 2.24 8.14
N SER A 1015 2.47 2.19 9.43
CA SER A 1015 2.04 0.93 10.02
C SER A 1015 0.80 0.47 9.24
N GLU A 1016 0.81 -0.77 8.73
CA GLU A 1016 -0.33 -1.33 8.01
C GLU A 1016 -1.63 -1.15 8.83
N GLY A 1017 -2.77 -0.86 8.19
CA GLY A 1017 -4.09 -0.70 8.84
C GLY A 1017 -4.81 0.61 8.50
N ALA A 1018 -5.77 1.00 9.35
CA ALA A 1018 -6.79 2.02 9.08
C ALA A 1018 -6.32 3.38 8.50
N PRO A 1019 -5.14 3.94 8.87
CA PRO A 1019 -4.64 5.17 8.26
C PRO A 1019 -4.36 5.01 6.76
N LEU A 1020 -3.75 3.90 6.34
CA LEU A 1020 -3.42 3.64 4.94
C LEU A 1020 -4.68 3.39 4.10
N ASP A 1021 -5.69 2.72 4.66
CA ASP A 1021 -6.95 2.42 3.95
C ASP A 1021 -7.78 3.68 3.69
N THR A 1022 -7.81 4.57 4.67
CA THR A 1022 -8.48 5.86 4.54
C THR A 1022 -7.87 6.66 3.40
N LEU A 1023 -6.54 6.58 3.26
CA LEU A 1023 -5.79 7.27 2.22
C LEU A 1023 -5.99 6.65 0.85
N ARG A 1024 -5.93 5.31 0.76
CA ARG A 1024 -6.22 4.58 -0.49
C ARG A 1024 -7.62 4.88 -1.00
N ARG A 1025 -8.63 4.83 -0.10
CA ARG A 1025 -10.01 5.19 -0.46
C ARG A 1025 -10.13 6.64 -0.90
N ALA A 1026 -9.47 7.57 -0.22
CA ALA A 1026 -9.45 8.97 -0.64
C ALA A 1026 -8.84 9.11 -2.04
N LEU A 1027 -7.71 8.44 -2.33
CA LEU A 1027 -7.05 8.47 -3.63
C LEU A 1027 -7.95 7.92 -4.75
N LEU A 1028 -8.56 6.74 -4.53
CA LEU A 1028 -9.45 6.11 -5.49
C LEU A 1028 -10.73 6.94 -5.71
N SER A 1029 -11.32 7.48 -4.64
CA SER A 1029 -12.46 8.39 -4.70
C SER A 1029 -12.15 9.66 -5.48
N ALA A 1030 -10.99 10.28 -5.24
CA ALA A 1030 -10.55 11.46 -6.00
C ALA A 1030 -10.37 11.15 -7.50
N ARG A 1031 -9.83 9.98 -7.86
CA ARG A 1031 -9.70 9.53 -9.25
C ARG A 1031 -11.04 9.24 -9.92
N ALA A 1032 -12.04 8.81 -9.15
CA ALA A 1032 -13.41 8.62 -9.61
C ALA A 1032 -14.18 9.94 -9.81
N GLY A 1033 -13.59 11.08 -9.43
CA GLY A 1033 -14.21 12.41 -9.54
C GLY A 1033 -14.85 12.90 -8.23
N ASP A 1034 -14.85 12.10 -7.17
CA ASP A 1034 -15.47 12.40 -5.87
C ASP A 1034 -14.52 13.21 -4.96
N THR A 1035 -13.94 14.29 -5.48
CA THR A 1035 -13.00 15.10 -4.69
C THR A 1035 -13.74 15.96 -3.66
N PRO A 1036 -13.36 15.93 -2.37
CA PRO A 1036 -13.99 16.78 -1.36
C PRO A 1036 -13.94 18.27 -1.73
N VAL A 1037 -15.02 19.01 -1.43
CA VAL A 1037 -15.07 20.47 -1.57
C VAL A 1037 -13.92 21.09 -0.74
N GLY A 1038 -12.97 21.76 -1.41
CA GLY A 1038 -11.80 22.36 -0.78
C GLY A 1038 -10.49 21.57 -0.90
N GLY A 1039 -10.51 20.40 -1.55
CA GLY A 1039 -9.33 19.57 -1.81
C GLY A 1039 -8.87 18.74 -0.60
N TYR A 1040 -8.03 17.73 -0.86
CA TYR A 1040 -7.49 16.86 0.18
C TYR A 1040 -6.37 17.54 0.98
N ARG A 1041 -6.36 17.32 2.30
CA ARG A 1041 -5.33 17.76 3.24
C ARG A 1041 -4.95 16.61 4.16
N TYR A 1042 -3.67 16.49 4.51
CA TYR A 1042 -3.20 15.44 5.42
C TYR A 1042 -3.46 15.79 6.90
N GLU A 1043 -4.72 16.09 7.22
CA GLU A 1043 -5.21 16.50 8.55
C GLU A 1043 -5.00 15.42 9.63
N GLN A 1044 -4.85 14.16 9.22
CA GLN A 1044 -4.57 13.02 10.07
C GLN A 1044 -3.09 12.85 10.45
N ALA A 1045 -2.18 13.65 9.87
CA ALA A 1045 -0.76 13.56 10.16
C ALA A 1045 -0.49 13.80 11.65
N LYS A 1046 0.41 13.02 12.24
CA LYS A 1046 0.79 13.12 13.66
C LYS A 1046 2.19 13.71 13.78
N LEU A 1047 2.39 14.52 14.80
CA LEU A 1047 3.69 15.10 15.11
C LEU A 1047 4.48 14.18 16.05
N LEU A 1048 5.69 13.80 15.65
CA LEU A 1048 6.68 13.10 16.45
C LEU A 1048 7.86 14.03 16.72
N ARG A 1049 8.20 14.24 17.99
CA ARG A 1049 9.38 15.02 18.38
C ARG A 1049 10.52 14.10 18.77
N LEU A 1050 11.68 14.34 18.17
CA LEU A 1050 12.93 13.65 18.43
C LEU A 1050 13.98 14.69 18.82
N THR A 1051 14.74 14.45 19.88
CA THR A 1051 15.87 15.31 20.27
C THR A 1051 17.10 14.43 20.38
N GLY A 1052 18.12 14.74 19.58
CA GLY A 1052 19.34 13.93 19.52
C GLY A 1052 20.38 14.33 20.57
N ALA A 1053 21.43 13.54 20.66
CA ALA A 1053 22.47 13.67 21.70
C ALA A 1053 23.14 15.06 21.75
N GLN A 1054 23.20 15.76 20.62
CA GLN A 1054 23.84 17.08 20.52
C GLN A 1054 22.87 18.26 20.59
N GLY A 1055 21.59 18.02 20.89
CA GLY A 1055 20.56 19.05 21.11
C GLY A 1055 19.73 19.45 19.88
N LYS A 1056 20.04 18.90 18.70
CA LYS A 1056 19.22 19.08 17.50
C LYS A 1056 17.85 18.43 17.72
N THR A 1057 16.80 19.18 17.42
CA THR A 1057 15.41 18.70 17.53
C THR A 1057 14.82 18.50 16.14
N VAL A 1058 14.11 17.40 15.94
CA VAL A 1058 13.36 17.09 14.73
C VAL A 1058 11.89 16.90 15.09
N ALA A 1059 11.04 17.74 14.50
CA ALA A 1059 9.59 17.67 14.55
C ALA A 1059 9.09 17.01 13.25
N ARG A 1060 8.89 15.70 13.30
CA ARG A 1060 8.55 14.87 12.14
C ARG A 1060 7.06 14.62 12.04
N LEU A 1061 6.48 14.82 10.87
CA LEU A 1061 5.10 14.45 10.59
C LEU A 1061 5.04 13.00 10.06
N THR A 1062 4.32 12.15 10.78
CA THR A 1062 4.01 10.78 10.34
C THR A 1062 2.60 10.73 9.75
N GLY A 1063 2.37 9.77 8.85
CA GLY A 1063 1.07 9.59 8.21
C GLY A 1063 0.70 10.63 7.14
N VAL A 1064 1.70 11.32 6.58
CA VAL A 1064 1.53 12.23 5.44
C VAL A 1064 1.40 11.40 4.16
N PHE A 1065 0.46 11.79 3.30
CA PHE A 1065 0.21 11.21 1.99
C PHE A 1065 -0.31 12.29 1.06
N LEU A 1066 0.01 12.18 -0.23
CA LEU A 1066 -0.34 13.16 -1.24
C LEU A 1066 -1.28 12.57 -2.29
N MET A 1067 -2.22 13.37 -2.79
CA MET A 1067 -3.01 13.00 -3.96
C MET A 1067 -2.16 13.05 -5.23
N ASP A 1068 -2.62 12.36 -6.27
CA ASP A 1068 -1.96 12.36 -7.57
C ASP A 1068 -1.77 13.77 -8.13
N ASP A 1069 -0.66 13.94 -8.84
CA ASP A 1069 -0.37 15.11 -9.64
C ASP A 1069 -0.37 14.69 -11.11
N VAL A 1070 -1.24 15.30 -11.91
CA VAL A 1070 -1.33 14.99 -13.35
C VAL A 1070 -0.02 15.33 -14.07
N ALA A 1071 0.70 16.35 -13.58
CA ALA A 1071 2.03 16.71 -14.08
C ALA A 1071 3.12 15.72 -13.63
N ARG A 1072 2.86 14.88 -12.61
CA ARG A 1072 3.83 13.95 -12.02
C ARG A 1072 3.21 12.59 -11.69
N GLN A 1073 3.17 11.74 -12.72
CA GLN A 1073 2.57 10.40 -12.65
C GLN A 1073 3.55 9.31 -12.20
N HIS A 1074 4.86 9.58 -12.20
CA HIS A 1074 5.88 8.57 -11.86
C HIS A 1074 6.26 8.55 -10.37
N ASP A 1075 6.05 9.64 -9.63
CA ASP A 1075 6.32 9.74 -8.20
C ASP A 1075 5.39 10.77 -7.50
N GLY A 1076 5.38 10.78 -6.17
CA GLY A 1076 4.63 11.71 -5.33
C GLY A 1076 5.43 12.95 -4.94
N HIS A 1077 6.54 13.27 -5.61
CA HIS A 1077 7.56 14.22 -5.15
C HIS A 1077 7.28 15.67 -5.56
N SER A 1078 6.00 16.08 -5.57
CA SER A 1078 5.56 17.40 -6.03
C SER A 1078 5.45 18.38 -4.85
N ILE A 1079 6.34 19.38 -4.80
CA ILE A 1079 6.28 20.44 -3.77
C ILE A 1079 4.92 21.12 -3.72
N ARG A 1080 4.27 21.32 -4.88
CA ARG A 1080 2.94 21.89 -4.97
C ARG A 1080 1.93 21.08 -4.15
N ARG A 1081 1.92 19.75 -4.29
CA ARG A 1081 1.01 18.88 -3.55
C ARG A 1081 1.29 18.86 -2.05
N TYR A 1082 2.55 18.93 -1.63
CA TYR A 1082 2.90 19.11 -0.22
C TYR A 1082 2.28 20.40 0.36
N LEU A 1083 2.44 21.53 -0.31
CA LEU A 1083 1.93 22.82 0.17
C LEU A 1083 0.39 22.92 0.09
N GLU A 1084 -0.21 22.41 -0.98
CA GLU A 1084 -1.67 22.32 -1.12
C GLU A 1084 -2.29 21.48 0.00
N GLY A 1085 -1.70 20.31 0.27
CA GLY A 1085 -2.16 19.38 1.29
C GLY A 1085 -1.91 19.82 2.74
N THR A 1086 -1.15 20.91 2.96
CA THR A 1086 -0.78 21.38 4.30
C THR A 1086 -2.02 21.66 5.15
N PRO A 1087 -2.15 21.02 6.33
CA PRO A 1087 -3.31 21.14 7.20
C PRO A 1087 -3.37 22.52 7.87
N ARG A 1088 -4.55 22.91 8.34
CA ARG A 1088 -4.76 24.25 8.91
C ARG A 1088 -3.82 24.56 10.08
N TRP A 1089 -3.63 23.62 10.99
CA TRP A 1089 -2.80 23.80 12.19
C TRP A 1089 -1.32 24.08 11.84
N LEU A 1090 -0.79 23.42 10.79
CA LEU A 1090 0.57 23.65 10.34
C LEU A 1090 0.71 25.03 9.67
N ARG A 1091 -0.33 25.50 8.96
CA ARG A 1091 -0.38 26.86 8.42
C ARG A 1091 -0.45 27.92 9.53
N GLN A 1092 -1.21 27.68 10.58
CA GLN A 1092 -1.26 28.56 11.76
C GLN A 1092 0.13 28.71 12.38
N TRP A 1093 0.81 27.58 12.62
CA TRP A 1093 2.18 27.60 13.11
C TRP A 1093 3.16 28.31 12.17
N LEU A 1094 3.07 28.08 10.85
CA LEU A 1094 3.90 28.80 9.86
C LEU A 1094 3.67 30.32 9.91
N SER A 1095 2.42 30.75 10.13
CA SER A 1095 2.10 32.16 10.34
C SER A 1095 2.74 32.69 11.62
N ALA A 1096 2.66 31.95 12.73
CA ALA A 1096 3.32 32.30 13.99
C ALA A 1096 4.84 32.39 13.83
N VAL A 1097 5.47 31.44 13.13
CA VAL A 1097 6.91 31.44 12.81
C VAL A 1097 7.29 32.70 12.04
N PHE A 1098 6.47 33.15 11.09
CA PHE A 1098 6.73 34.40 10.36
C PHE A 1098 6.73 35.62 11.28
N HIS A 1099 5.75 35.70 12.18
CA HIS A 1099 5.56 36.81 13.12
C HIS A 1099 6.43 36.74 14.38
N ALA A 1100 7.12 35.62 14.62
CA ALA A 1100 8.01 35.43 15.77
C ALA A 1100 9.09 36.51 15.85
N HIS A 1101 9.48 36.86 17.09
CA HIS A 1101 10.50 37.87 17.34
C HIS A 1101 11.84 37.47 16.69
N ALA A 1102 12.60 38.45 16.17
CA ALA A 1102 13.83 38.17 15.43
C ALA A 1102 14.91 37.45 16.27
N LEU A 1103 14.79 37.54 17.61
CA LEU A 1103 15.65 36.89 18.60
C LEU A 1103 15.08 35.58 19.17
N SER A 1104 13.94 35.07 18.68
CA SER A 1104 13.43 33.76 19.11
C SER A 1104 14.35 32.65 18.62
N GLY A 1105 14.62 31.67 19.50
CA GLY A 1105 15.35 30.45 19.15
C GLY A 1105 14.47 29.47 18.39
N ALA A 1106 15.09 28.51 17.68
CA ALA A 1106 14.38 27.44 17.01
C ALA A 1106 13.63 26.54 18.00
N LEU A 1107 14.19 26.30 19.19
CA LEU A 1107 13.53 25.49 20.22
C LEU A 1107 12.25 26.16 20.74
N ASP A 1108 12.23 27.48 20.86
CA ASP A 1108 11.05 28.24 21.29
C ASP A 1108 9.93 28.08 20.25
N VAL A 1109 10.26 28.31 18.97
CA VAL A 1109 9.33 28.21 17.84
C VAL A 1109 8.79 26.78 17.66
N LEU A 1110 9.61 25.76 17.92
CA LEU A 1110 9.18 24.37 17.89
C LEU A 1110 8.23 24.02 19.05
N GLY A 1111 8.35 24.69 20.21
CA GLY A 1111 7.40 24.53 21.31
C GLY A 1111 5.97 24.95 20.92
N GLU A 1112 5.83 26.00 20.11
CA GLU A 1112 4.52 26.47 19.61
C GLU A 1112 3.86 25.47 18.65
N LEU A 1113 4.66 24.70 17.89
CA LEU A 1113 4.16 23.66 16.98
C LEU A 1113 3.41 22.56 17.73
N GLU A 1114 3.93 22.17 18.89
CA GLU A 1114 3.31 21.16 19.75
C GLU A 1114 1.98 21.63 20.32
N ALA A 1115 1.89 22.90 20.73
CA ALA A 1115 0.64 23.51 21.19
C ALA A 1115 -0.42 23.49 20.08
N ALA A 1116 -0.05 23.94 18.87
CA ALA A 1116 -0.93 23.94 17.70
C ALA A 1116 -1.41 22.52 17.29
N ALA A 1117 -0.55 21.51 17.41
CA ALA A 1117 -0.91 20.12 17.16
C ALA A 1117 -1.75 19.50 18.31
N GLY A 1118 -1.46 19.88 19.56
CA GLY A 1118 -2.01 19.31 20.80
C GLY A 1118 -3.42 19.75 21.17
N GLU A 1119 -3.83 20.99 20.84
CA GLU A 1119 -5.21 21.49 21.07
C GLU A 1119 -6.28 20.59 20.41
N ARG A 1120 -5.91 19.84 19.36
CA ARG A 1120 -6.78 18.86 18.69
C ARG A 1120 -6.88 17.50 19.40
N LEU A 1121 -5.83 17.07 20.11
CA LEU A 1121 -5.84 15.83 20.90
C LEU A 1121 -6.67 16.01 22.19
N ALA A 1122 -6.70 17.22 22.74
CA ALA A 1122 -7.56 17.57 23.88
C ALA A 1122 -9.03 17.72 23.46
N ASN A 1123 -9.32 18.32 22.30
CA ASN A 1123 -10.69 18.57 21.83
C ASN A 1123 -11.45 17.35 21.26
N LYS A 1124 -10.82 16.17 21.20
CA LYS A 1124 -11.52 14.88 20.95
C LYS A 1124 -11.74 14.03 22.21
N LYS A 1125 -11.26 14.45 23.39
CA LYS A 1125 -11.50 13.79 24.68
C LYS A 1125 -12.61 14.48 25.48
N ARG A 1126 -13.84 14.44 24.98
CA ARG A 1126 -15.05 14.47 25.81
C ARG A 1126 -16.00 13.35 25.38
N GLN A 1127 -15.52 12.11 25.56
CA GLN A 1127 -16.38 10.96 25.84
C GLN A 1127 -16.12 10.56 27.29
N PRO A 1128 -17.16 10.24 28.09
CA PRO A 1128 -16.99 9.94 29.50
C PRO A 1128 -16.15 8.68 29.67
N ALA A 1129 -15.17 8.75 30.58
CA ALA A 1129 -14.35 7.63 30.96
C ALA A 1129 -15.23 6.44 31.37
N ALA A 1130 -15.04 5.29 30.73
CA ALA A 1130 -15.55 4.03 31.23
C ALA A 1130 -14.89 3.74 32.60
N PRO A 1131 -15.65 3.29 33.61
CA PRO A 1131 -15.14 3.11 34.96
C PRO A 1131 -14.10 1.98 34.99
N SER A 1132 -12.97 2.27 35.64
CA SER A 1132 -11.97 1.26 35.98
C SER A 1132 -12.59 0.24 36.92
N PHE A 1133 -12.64 -1.03 36.50
CA PHE A 1133 -12.78 -2.13 37.44
C PHE A 1133 -11.44 -2.83 37.57
N ILE A 1134 -10.87 -2.67 38.76
CA ILE A 1134 -9.82 -3.52 39.32
C ILE A 1134 -10.51 -4.77 39.84
N ALA A 1135 -10.21 -5.93 39.25
CA ALA A 1135 -10.11 -7.24 39.89
C ALA A 1135 -9.53 -8.23 38.87
#